data_AF-A0A0R1DZ64-F1
#
_entry.id   AF-A0A0R1DZ64-F1
#
_cell.length_a   1.000
_cell.length_b   1.000
_cell.length_c   1.000
_cell.angle_alpha   90.00
_cell.angle_beta   90.00
_cell.angle_gamma   90.00
#
_symmetry.space_group_name_H-M   'P 1'
#
loop_
_entity.id
_entity.type
_entity.pdbx_description
1 polymer ?
#
loop_
_entity_poly.entity_id
_entity_poly.type
_entity_poly.pdbx_seq_one_letter_code
_entity_poly.pdbx_strand_id
1 'polypeptide(L)'
;MGASKKGDLKTGKNSSKPLKGETSSKGERSSSINKKRKIEKKNLTDVNSEQNGKDTSQKKSSVQKTKINNITTKKRRSAKDNGDMATKKPRIDGDITHSEEIQFAKNLVGKQGTPAYNEFLDYLIEEKTLKILKENGIRTASMSSILDKSYTNACRSFKDLYNLWLDGNGDKTHYITTLEHQGINLSNMSSILSGSGSNAAKSFKDLYDLWFDQTGNKTIYLKALEDEGINLQNMSSILSKAGPNSATAFRDLYDLWFDEQGNKTTYLKTLEKEGVNLPNMSSILNGAGSKAVTAFKDLYDLWFDDQGTKTTYLKTLEKEGINLSNLSGILSKAKSNAAKAFRDLYNTWFDKQGNKTMYLKTLEKQGINLRNVSSILGGAGANATKAFKELYDLWFDERGKKTKLLITLEGKGIKLPNISSILHRAGSNAANAFKDLYDLWFDHRGERTQCLKTLENENISLARISDILHGSGSSAFKAFRELYELLFDAQGNRTQFLRTLENEEVHLANISSILSGSGSNAAKAFKDLYHLWFDEDGKKAKYLKSLEMEGVNLSNMSSILSKSGSNAPKAFKNLYSIWFDESGKKTKQLKAIENEGVNIANISSILHGGGLNASKAFKELCDLWFDAEGKKTQYLKTLEKEGVNLTNMSSILSGAGVNAPKSFKDLYDAFFDERGKKKRNLKHFIKGKGEDHFTMHNISGILSGSGAKAVDAFNEFHDVYFNSEGKRSNLLNDFYNIGFTPSNLSCILCRGGIRAGSNLRNFYAVCFNGEGEKSKLLADFYNIGFKPVDLCSLLSGTANGLEKLHDFCFGESNKYLNDFLNDTDGFTIGNLCNILHGAEDNAISALKDFHDACYDNDGNRTIYLDDFYNVHFSSSDLAGILSMTGKNAACILIRFHETCFNSKNYLIHFLAKEKVFKPKDLSKILYGAGTNVCHIFEKLHGLCFDQVGHKSNYLSGLLKDYESNEIINTLYQKLRKSSLGCED
;
A
#
# COMPACT_ATOMS: atom_id res chain seq x y z
N MET A 1 -35.70 -32.48 -29.36
CA MET A 1 -36.31 -32.23 -30.68
C MET A 1 -35.93 -30.80 -31.10
N GLY A 2 -35.38 -30.50 -32.27
CA GLY A 2 -34.81 -31.35 -33.33
C GLY A 2 -34.35 -30.53 -34.57
N ALA A 3 -33.22 -30.91 -35.18
CA ALA A 3 -32.60 -30.42 -36.44
C ALA A 3 -32.27 -28.89 -36.58
N SER A 4 -31.15 -28.40 -37.15
CA SER A 4 -29.96 -28.88 -37.91
C SER A 4 -29.93 -28.55 -39.43
N LYS A 5 -28.91 -27.75 -39.81
CA LYS A 5 -28.22 -27.54 -41.13
C LYS A 5 -27.02 -26.60 -40.83
N LYS A 6 -25.72 -26.82 -41.11
CA LYS A 6 -24.87 -27.64 -42.02
C LYS A 6 -24.46 -26.93 -43.34
N GLY A 7 -23.17 -27.06 -43.72
CA GLY A 7 -22.46 -26.33 -44.79
C GLY A 7 -21.22 -25.61 -44.23
N ASP A 8 -20.04 -26.23 -44.02
CA ASP A 8 -19.03 -26.77 -44.96
C ASP A 8 -18.21 -25.66 -45.69
N LEU A 9 -16.93 -25.76 -46.06
CA LEU A 9 -15.68 -26.42 -45.60
C LEU A 9 -14.66 -26.27 -46.76
N LYS A 10 -13.48 -25.66 -46.54
CA LYS A 10 -12.22 -25.76 -47.36
C LYS A 10 -11.14 -24.89 -46.69
N THR A 11 -9.94 -25.27 -46.23
CA THR A 11 -8.90 -26.32 -46.51
C THR A 11 -7.82 -25.93 -47.51
N GLY A 12 -6.54 -25.91 -47.07
CA GLY A 12 -5.33 -25.63 -47.87
C GLY A 12 -4.40 -24.62 -47.16
N LYS A 13 -3.42 -24.92 -46.29
CA LYS A 13 -2.44 -26.02 -46.10
C LYS A 13 -1.06 -25.73 -46.74
N ASN A 14 0.03 -26.10 -46.04
CA ASN A 14 1.46 -26.13 -46.45
C ASN A 14 2.23 -24.77 -46.52
N SER A 15 3.57 -24.70 -46.35
CA SER A 15 4.51 -25.54 -45.56
C SER A 15 5.96 -24.97 -45.48
N SER A 16 6.46 -24.78 -44.26
CA SER A 16 7.83 -25.09 -43.75
C SER A 16 9.16 -24.82 -44.51
N LYS A 17 10.11 -24.30 -43.72
CA LYS A 17 11.60 -24.53 -43.66
C LYS A 17 12.59 -23.59 -44.42
N PRO A 18 13.85 -23.44 -43.90
CA PRO A 18 14.83 -22.42 -44.36
C PRO A 18 16.21 -22.97 -44.82
N LEU A 19 17.06 -22.08 -45.35
CA LEU A 19 18.55 -22.12 -45.34
C LEU A 19 19.04 -20.67 -45.09
N LYS A 20 20.05 -20.40 -44.23
CA LYS A 20 21.50 -20.69 -44.31
C LYS A 20 22.23 -20.04 -45.50
N GLY A 21 23.21 -19.20 -45.18
CA GLY A 21 24.18 -18.57 -46.09
C GLY A 21 25.17 -17.72 -45.28
N GLU A 22 26.47 -17.97 -45.43
CA GLU A 22 27.55 -17.37 -44.64
C GLU A 22 28.45 -16.44 -45.49
N THR A 23 29.47 -15.86 -44.84
CA THR A 23 30.66 -15.18 -45.41
C THR A 23 30.50 -13.75 -45.96
N SER A 24 31.58 -12.95 -46.12
CA SER A 24 32.70 -12.69 -45.19
C SER A 24 33.54 -11.47 -45.65
N SER A 25 34.34 -10.93 -44.72
CA SER A 25 35.62 -10.23 -44.94
C SER A 25 35.66 -8.76 -45.43
N LYS A 26 36.60 -8.01 -44.81
CA LYS A 26 37.47 -6.91 -45.32
C LYS A 26 36.84 -5.69 -46.05
N GLY A 27 37.28 -4.45 -45.83
CA GLY A 27 38.30 -3.92 -44.90
C GLY A 27 38.85 -2.55 -45.35
N GLU A 28 39.51 -1.82 -44.44
CA GLU A 28 40.36 -0.62 -44.71
C GLU A 28 39.67 0.62 -45.35
N ARG A 29 40.31 1.81 -45.49
CA ARG A 29 41.10 2.62 -44.54
C ARG A 29 40.92 4.12 -44.87
N SER A 30 41.22 4.97 -43.90
CA SER A 30 41.42 6.44 -43.93
C SER A 30 41.85 7.13 -45.25
N SER A 31 41.26 8.30 -45.60
CA SER A 31 41.89 9.65 -45.50
C SER A 31 41.38 10.76 -46.47
N SER A 32 41.03 11.91 -45.87
CA SER A 32 41.39 13.32 -46.21
C SER A 32 41.55 13.84 -47.67
N ILE A 33 40.91 14.99 -48.02
CA ILE A 33 41.56 16.31 -48.37
C ILE A 33 40.64 17.38 -49.08
N ASN A 34 40.72 18.64 -48.60
CA ASN A 34 40.45 19.98 -49.22
C ASN A 34 39.29 20.29 -50.21
N LYS A 35 38.51 21.34 -49.88
CA LYS A 35 38.69 22.78 -50.30
C LYS A 35 37.81 23.67 -49.37
N LYS A 36 38.25 24.81 -48.80
CA LYS A 36 38.58 26.16 -49.36
C LYS A 36 37.37 26.83 -50.05
N ARG A 37 37.02 28.12 -49.83
CA ARG A 37 37.67 29.21 -49.03
C ARG A 37 36.72 30.43 -48.82
N LYS A 38 36.96 31.21 -47.74
CA LYS A 38 36.58 32.65 -47.48
C LYS A 38 35.07 33.04 -47.54
N ILE A 39 34.50 33.96 -46.74
CA ILE A 39 34.93 35.09 -45.86
C ILE A 39 35.21 36.43 -46.58
N GLU A 40 34.39 37.45 -46.30
CA GLU A 40 34.83 38.73 -45.69
C GLU A 40 33.64 39.51 -45.06
N LYS A 41 33.92 40.55 -44.25
CA LYS A 41 32.97 41.49 -43.62
C LYS A 41 33.47 42.94 -43.84
N LYS A 42 32.59 43.97 -43.77
CA LYS A 42 32.98 45.29 -43.20
C LYS A 42 31.81 46.26 -42.86
N ASN A 43 31.57 46.35 -41.56
CA ASN A 43 31.27 47.50 -40.68
C ASN A 43 31.31 48.98 -41.18
N LEU A 44 30.47 49.80 -40.51
CA LEU A 44 30.62 51.25 -40.16
C LEU A 44 30.53 52.27 -41.34
N THR A 45 30.12 53.56 -41.21
CA THR A 45 29.84 54.44 -40.03
C THR A 45 28.87 55.61 -40.36
N ASP A 46 28.16 56.12 -39.34
CA ASP A 46 27.85 57.53 -38.97
C ASP A 46 27.19 58.63 -39.85
N VAL A 47 26.41 59.47 -39.13
CA VAL A 47 26.29 60.97 -39.17
C VAL A 47 25.32 61.68 -40.16
N ASN A 48 24.35 62.40 -39.56
CA ASN A 48 23.71 63.69 -39.94
C ASN A 48 22.95 63.85 -41.29
N SER A 49 22.06 64.84 -41.50
CA SER A 49 21.23 65.70 -40.62
C SER A 49 20.25 66.55 -41.45
N GLU A 50 19.07 66.90 -40.91
CA GLU A 50 18.29 68.11 -41.28
C GLU A 50 17.74 68.21 -42.74
N GLN A 51 16.83 69.12 -43.15
CA GLN A 51 15.98 70.12 -42.47
C GLN A 51 14.71 70.43 -43.31
N ASN A 52 13.61 70.87 -42.67
CA ASN A 52 12.48 71.64 -43.24
C ASN A 52 11.68 71.00 -44.42
N GLY A 53 10.47 71.42 -44.80
CA GLY A 53 9.48 72.41 -44.34
C GLY A 53 8.29 72.35 -45.35
N LYS A 54 7.08 72.88 -45.14
CA LYS A 54 6.54 73.84 -44.14
C LYS A 54 4.99 73.75 -44.12
N ASP A 55 4.37 74.34 -43.10
CA ASP A 55 3.08 75.07 -43.06
C ASP A 55 1.85 74.57 -43.91
N THR A 56 0.61 74.47 -43.41
CA THR A 56 -0.06 75.33 -42.41
C THR A 56 -1.11 74.62 -41.54
N SER A 57 -1.20 75.09 -40.30
CA SER A 57 -2.38 75.31 -39.42
C SER A 57 -3.80 75.25 -40.02
N GLN A 58 -4.91 74.95 -39.32
CA GLN A 58 -5.28 74.63 -37.91
C GLN A 58 -6.80 74.21 -37.90
N LYS A 59 -7.63 74.03 -36.84
CA LYS A 59 -7.62 74.22 -35.36
C LYS A 59 -8.77 73.38 -34.73
N LYS A 60 -8.53 72.65 -33.62
CA LYS A 60 -9.54 72.12 -32.63
C LYS A 60 -10.60 71.10 -33.13
N SER A 61 -11.12 70.15 -32.32
CA SER A 61 -10.80 69.74 -30.93
C SER A 61 -11.24 68.29 -30.58
N SER A 62 -10.78 67.83 -29.41
CA SER A 62 -11.36 66.79 -28.52
C SER A 62 -11.31 65.30 -28.91
N VAL A 63 -10.41 64.59 -28.20
CA VAL A 63 -10.52 63.22 -27.65
C VAL A 63 -10.64 62.05 -28.65
N GLN A 64 -9.55 61.30 -28.79
CA GLN A 64 -9.52 59.98 -29.44
C GLN A 64 -8.92 58.91 -28.50
N LYS A 65 -9.08 57.65 -28.92
CA LYS A 65 -8.60 56.38 -28.31
C LYS A 65 -7.05 56.40 -28.12
N THR A 66 -6.36 55.45 -27.46
CA THR A 66 -6.40 53.99 -27.68
C THR A 66 -5.47 53.23 -26.69
N LYS A 67 -5.61 51.88 -26.59
CA LYS A 67 -4.60 50.84 -26.21
C LYS A 67 -3.80 51.07 -24.91
N ILE A 68 -3.83 50.21 -23.88
CA ILE A 68 -3.69 48.72 -23.84
C ILE A 68 -2.39 48.22 -24.50
N ASN A 69 -1.27 48.22 -23.75
CA ASN A 69 -0.76 47.00 -23.11
C ASN A 69 0.45 47.23 -22.18
N ASN A 70 0.57 46.36 -21.16
CA ASN A 70 1.77 45.92 -20.41
C ASN A 70 2.94 46.89 -20.11
N ILE A 71 3.31 47.02 -18.83
CA ILE A 71 4.72 46.96 -18.37
C ILE A 71 4.81 46.57 -16.88
N THR A 72 5.91 45.91 -16.51
CA THR A 72 6.19 45.39 -15.16
C THR A 72 6.77 46.45 -14.21
N THR A 73 6.24 46.52 -12.99
CA THR A 73 6.74 47.42 -11.93
C THR A 73 7.98 46.85 -11.24
N LYS A 74 9.17 47.22 -11.73
CA LYS A 74 10.45 46.92 -11.07
C LYS A 74 10.55 47.55 -9.68
N LYS A 75 11.18 46.82 -8.74
CA LYS A 75 11.78 47.38 -7.52
C LYS A 75 12.62 48.62 -7.87
N ARG A 76 12.39 49.75 -7.19
CA ARG A 76 13.37 50.85 -7.12
C ARG A 76 14.10 50.81 -5.78
N ARG A 77 15.44 50.89 -5.84
CA ARG A 77 16.32 51.37 -4.77
C ARG A 77 16.82 52.75 -5.17
N SER A 78 16.91 53.65 -4.21
CA SER A 78 17.70 54.90 -4.23
C SER A 78 18.03 55.23 -2.77
N ALA A 79 19.14 55.90 -2.50
CA ALA A 79 19.70 55.98 -1.15
C ALA A 79 20.46 57.30 -0.89
N LYS A 80 20.56 57.66 0.41
CA LYS A 80 21.45 58.68 1.01
C LYS A 80 21.16 60.15 0.61
N ASP A 81 21.36 61.16 1.48
CA ASP A 81 21.80 61.14 2.89
C ASP A 81 21.41 62.43 3.67
N ASN A 82 21.76 62.46 4.97
CA ASN A 82 21.89 63.60 5.89
C ASN A 82 20.60 64.22 6.52
N GLY A 83 20.71 64.59 7.81
CA GLY A 83 19.76 65.45 8.54
C GLY A 83 19.36 64.92 9.94
N ASP A 84 19.94 65.47 11.00
CA ASP A 84 19.73 65.05 12.39
C ASP A 84 18.29 65.25 12.94
N MET A 85 17.76 64.25 13.65
CA MET A 85 17.87 64.20 15.12
C MET A 85 17.25 62.91 15.69
N ALA A 86 17.92 62.30 16.67
CA ALA A 86 17.48 61.05 17.28
C ALA A 86 16.48 61.27 18.43
N THR A 87 15.17 61.12 18.16
CA THR A 87 14.18 60.82 19.20
C THR A 87 14.01 59.30 19.32
N LYS A 88 14.34 58.75 20.49
CA LYS A 88 14.21 57.31 20.76
C LYS A 88 12.73 56.91 20.76
N LYS A 89 12.27 56.22 19.72
CA LYS A 89 11.06 55.38 19.86
C LYS A 89 11.35 54.29 20.89
N PRO A 90 10.44 54.02 21.85
CA PRO A 90 10.59 52.88 22.74
C PRO A 90 10.68 51.59 21.93
N ARG A 91 11.61 50.71 22.28
CA ARG A 91 11.41 49.29 22.02
C ARG A 91 10.29 48.84 22.95
N ILE A 92 9.26 48.23 22.37
CA ILE A 92 8.43 47.30 23.14
C ILE A 92 9.22 45.99 23.15
N ASP A 93 10.14 45.88 24.10
CA ASP A 93 10.65 44.59 24.53
C ASP A 93 9.50 43.98 25.37
N GLY A 94 8.68 43.14 24.73
CA GLY A 94 7.39 42.73 25.26
C GLY A 94 6.88 41.43 24.63
N ASP A 95 7.30 40.33 25.25
CA ASP A 95 6.74 38.98 25.27
C ASP A 95 6.39 38.22 23.96
N ILE A 96 6.53 36.90 24.02
CA ILE A 96 6.33 35.97 22.87
C ILE A 96 4.88 35.43 22.83
N THR A 97 4.01 35.92 23.71
CA THR A 97 2.74 35.32 24.12
C THR A 97 1.57 35.40 23.14
N HIS A 98 1.54 36.38 22.21
CA HIS A 98 0.34 36.71 21.40
C HIS A 98 0.51 36.47 19.88
N SER A 99 1.35 35.50 19.50
CA SER A 99 1.70 35.26 18.09
C SER A 99 0.52 34.84 17.20
N GLU A 100 -0.52 34.23 17.75
CA GLU A 100 -1.70 33.78 17.00
C GLU A 100 -2.70 34.92 16.76
N GLU A 101 -2.98 35.74 17.78
CA GLU A 101 -3.82 36.94 17.70
C GLU A 101 -3.25 37.92 16.68
N ILE A 102 -1.93 38.14 16.73
CA ILE A 102 -1.17 38.95 15.77
C ILE A 102 -1.38 38.44 14.34
N GLN A 103 -1.29 37.13 14.11
CA GLN A 103 -1.46 36.55 12.77
C GLN A 103 -2.94 36.55 12.32
N PHE A 104 -3.89 36.40 13.24
CA PHE A 104 -5.32 36.45 12.96
C PHE A 104 -5.79 37.86 12.58
N ALA A 105 -5.43 38.89 13.36
CA ALA A 105 -5.68 40.29 13.05
C ALA A 105 -5.05 40.68 11.70
N LYS A 106 -3.83 40.19 11.43
CA LYS A 106 -3.10 40.39 10.17
C LYS A 106 -3.78 39.73 8.96
N ASN A 107 -4.46 38.60 9.15
CA ASN A 107 -5.22 37.95 8.07
C ASN A 107 -6.50 38.72 7.69
N LEU A 108 -7.14 39.41 8.65
CA LEU A 108 -8.44 40.08 8.43
C LEU A 108 -8.32 41.58 8.11
N VAL A 109 -7.46 42.31 8.82
CA VAL A 109 -7.24 43.76 8.63
C VAL A 109 -6.05 44.05 7.70
N GLY A 110 -5.09 43.11 7.61
CA GLY A 110 -3.93 43.25 6.72
C GLY A 110 -2.74 43.97 7.34
N LYS A 111 -2.68 45.30 7.19
CA LYS A 111 -1.47 46.08 7.51
C LYS A 111 -1.33 46.35 9.02
N GLN A 112 -0.33 45.70 9.63
CA GLN A 112 0.06 45.90 11.02
C GLN A 112 0.42 47.39 11.30
N GLY A 113 0.08 47.89 12.49
CA GLY A 113 0.32 49.29 12.88
C GLY A 113 -0.60 50.30 12.21
N THR A 114 -1.77 49.87 11.72
CA THR A 114 -2.89 50.77 11.38
C THR A 114 -3.86 50.82 12.56
N PRO A 115 -4.61 51.92 12.79
CA PRO A 115 -5.52 52.04 13.94
C PRO A 115 -6.50 50.86 14.06
N ALA A 116 -7.17 50.51 12.98
CA ALA A 116 -8.11 49.37 12.94
C ALA A 116 -7.43 47.99 13.10
N TYR A 117 -6.12 47.86 12.86
CA TYR A 117 -5.38 46.64 13.18
C TYR A 117 -5.08 46.56 14.67
N ASN A 118 -4.65 47.68 15.27
CA ASN A 118 -4.36 47.75 16.71
C ASN A 118 -5.65 47.53 17.50
N GLU A 119 -6.69 48.34 17.27
CA GLU A 119 -8.00 48.23 17.92
C GLU A 119 -8.58 46.80 17.88
N PHE A 120 -8.41 46.10 16.75
CA PHE A 120 -8.86 44.72 16.63
C PHE A 120 -7.94 43.73 17.35
N LEU A 121 -6.62 43.91 17.29
CA LEU A 121 -5.65 43.06 18.01
C LEU A 121 -5.79 43.19 19.53
N ASP A 122 -5.93 44.43 20.02
CA ASP A 122 -6.10 44.75 21.43
C ASP A 122 -7.38 44.07 21.95
N TYR A 123 -8.50 44.19 21.24
CA TYR A 123 -9.75 43.47 21.52
C TYR A 123 -9.61 41.93 21.51
N LEU A 124 -8.83 41.35 20.59
CA LEU A 124 -8.60 39.89 20.57
C LEU A 124 -7.80 39.40 21.80
N ILE A 125 -6.87 40.23 22.30
CA ILE A 125 -6.00 39.93 23.43
C ILE A 125 -6.72 40.12 24.77
N GLU A 126 -7.40 41.26 24.96
CA GLU A 126 -8.08 41.62 26.20
C GLU A 126 -9.22 40.64 26.52
N GLU A 127 -10.11 40.40 25.54
CA GLU A 127 -11.29 39.52 25.66
C GLU A 127 -10.96 38.04 25.39
N LYS A 128 -9.70 37.72 25.02
CA LYS A 128 -9.18 36.35 24.82
C LYS A 128 -10.01 35.49 23.85
N THR A 129 -10.76 36.10 22.95
CA THR A 129 -11.80 35.45 22.13
C THR A 129 -11.29 34.26 21.30
N LEU A 130 -10.04 34.30 20.81
CA LEU A 130 -9.45 33.17 20.08
C LEU A 130 -9.20 31.93 20.97
N LYS A 131 -8.96 32.14 22.27
CA LYS A 131 -8.85 31.07 23.27
C LYS A 131 -10.22 30.45 23.53
N ILE A 132 -11.25 31.27 23.76
CA ILE A 132 -12.62 30.82 24.04
C ILE A 132 -13.18 30.01 22.86
N LEU A 133 -12.92 30.45 21.61
CA LEU A 133 -13.25 29.67 20.41
C LEU A 133 -12.58 28.28 20.40
N LYS A 134 -11.28 28.20 20.74
CA LYS A 134 -10.54 26.92 20.81
C LYS A 134 -11.05 26.00 21.90
N GLU A 135 -11.36 26.54 23.09
CA GLU A 135 -11.88 25.77 24.22
C GLU A 135 -13.28 25.19 23.92
N ASN A 136 -14.10 25.92 23.14
CA ASN A 136 -15.35 25.42 22.56
C ASN A 136 -15.18 24.46 21.35
N GLY A 137 -13.94 24.14 20.95
CA GLY A 137 -13.63 23.30 19.79
C GLY A 137 -13.79 23.97 18.42
N ILE A 138 -14.12 25.27 18.39
CA ILE A 138 -14.37 26.03 17.17
C ILE A 138 -13.05 26.42 16.51
N ARG A 139 -12.90 26.08 15.23
CA ARG A 139 -11.71 26.44 14.44
C ARG A 139 -11.72 27.92 14.08
N THR A 140 -10.77 28.68 14.61
CA THR A 140 -10.49 30.08 14.23
C THR A 140 -10.35 30.25 12.70
N ALA A 141 -9.74 29.27 12.01
CA ALA A 141 -9.65 29.25 10.55
C ALA A 141 -11.01 29.25 9.82
N SER A 142 -12.07 28.69 10.40
CA SER A 142 -13.42 28.74 9.84
C SER A 142 -13.96 30.18 9.87
N MET A 143 -13.91 30.81 11.05
CA MET A 143 -14.32 32.20 11.25
C MET A 143 -13.51 33.16 10.38
N SER A 144 -12.18 33.01 10.33
CA SER A 144 -11.30 33.79 9.45
C SER A 144 -11.61 33.62 7.95
N SER A 145 -12.07 32.44 7.53
CA SER A 145 -12.47 32.19 6.14
C SER A 145 -13.80 32.85 5.77
N ILE A 146 -14.73 32.98 6.72
CA ILE A 146 -16.00 33.72 6.54
C ILE A 146 -15.72 35.24 6.49
N LEU A 147 -14.90 35.72 7.43
CA LEU A 147 -14.52 37.14 7.58
C LEU A 147 -13.49 37.64 6.54
N ASP A 148 -13.03 36.79 5.62
CA ASP A 148 -12.19 37.19 4.49
C ASP A 148 -12.83 38.39 3.75
N LYS A 149 -12.01 39.43 3.49
CA LYS A 149 -12.41 40.75 2.94
C LYS A 149 -13.25 41.65 3.84
N SER A 150 -13.29 41.41 5.16
CA SER A 150 -13.87 42.38 6.11
C SER A 150 -13.05 43.67 6.24
N TYR A 151 -11.72 43.59 6.11
CA TYR A 151 -10.78 44.73 6.09
C TYR A 151 -11.00 45.69 7.27
N THR A 152 -11.34 46.96 7.02
CA THR A 152 -11.59 47.97 8.07
C THR A 152 -12.79 47.65 8.96
N ASN A 153 -13.70 46.78 8.51
CA ASN A 153 -14.87 46.37 9.28
C ASN A 153 -14.60 45.12 10.14
N ALA A 154 -13.39 44.54 10.11
CA ALA A 154 -13.09 43.25 10.75
C ALA A 154 -13.46 43.19 12.24
N CYS A 155 -13.16 44.23 13.03
CA CYS A 155 -13.52 44.28 14.46
C CYS A 155 -15.03 44.10 14.68
N ARG A 156 -15.85 44.87 13.95
CA ARG A 156 -17.31 44.76 13.99
C ARG A 156 -17.79 43.42 13.45
N SER A 157 -17.34 43.01 12.27
CA SER A 157 -17.80 41.78 11.62
C SER A 157 -17.42 40.51 12.40
N PHE A 158 -16.29 40.55 13.10
CA PHE A 158 -15.91 39.52 14.07
C PHE A 158 -16.88 39.53 15.25
N LYS A 159 -17.11 40.67 15.91
CA LYS A 159 -18.08 40.80 17.03
C LYS A 159 -19.47 40.31 16.64
N ASP A 160 -20.00 40.79 15.52
CA ASP A 160 -21.33 40.45 15.00
C ASP A 160 -21.47 38.93 14.71
N LEU A 161 -20.40 38.24 14.25
CA LEU A 161 -20.41 36.79 14.01
C LEU A 161 -20.10 35.98 15.28
N TYR A 162 -19.20 36.47 16.15
CA TYR A 162 -18.85 35.86 17.42
C TYR A 162 -20.08 35.76 18.32
N ASN A 163 -20.87 36.84 18.42
CA ASN A 163 -22.10 36.90 19.21
C ASN A 163 -23.24 36.02 18.64
N LEU A 164 -23.10 35.48 17.43
CA LEU A 164 -23.99 34.45 16.89
C LEU A 164 -23.50 33.03 17.19
N TRP A 165 -22.22 32.84 17.53
CA TRP A 165 -21.61 31.54 17.78
C TRP A 165 -21.46 31.25 19.27
N LEU A 166 -21.08 32.27 20.05
CA LEU A 166 -20.89 32.24 21.49
C LEU A 166 -21.70 33.37 22.13
N ASP A 167 -22.17 33.16 23.36
CA ASP A 167 -22.90 34.16 24.14
C ASP A 167 -21.98 35.08 24.96
N GLY A 168 -22.56 35.90 25.86
CA GLY A 168 -21.82 36.81 26.73
C GLY A 168 -20.96 36.13 27.81
N ASN A 169 -21.17 34.83 28.08
CA ASN A 169 -20.32 34.03 28.98
C ASN A 169 -19.21 33.30 28.22
N GLY A 170 -19.32 33.20 26.88
CA GLY A 170 -18.47 32.38 26.03
C GLY A 170 -19.00 30.96 25.79
N ASP A 171 -20.27 30.69 26.15
CA ASP A 171 -20.96 29.42 25.90
C ASP A 171 -21.58 29.36 24.51
N LYS A 172 -21.75 28.16 23.94
CA LYS A 172 -22.30 27.98 22.59
C LYS A 172 -23.76 28.42 22.51
N THR A 173 -24.07 29.31 21.56
CA THR A 173 -25.44 29.73 21.27
C THR A 173 -26.29 28.58 20.71
N HIS A 174 -27.62 28.78 20.66
CA HIS A 174 -28.53 27.83 20.00
C HIS A 174 -28.13 27.52 18.55
N TYR A 175 -27.47 28.45 17.85
CA TYR A 175 -27.05 28.26 16.45
C TYR A 175 -26.01 27.15 16.31
N ILE A 176 -25.01 27.13 17.20
CA ILE A 176 -23.95 26.11 17.17
C ILE A 176 -24.42 24.80 17.79
N THR A 177 -25.16 24.84 18.91
CA THR A 177 -25.67 23.61 19.54
C THR A 177 -26.72 22.91 18.66
N THR A 178 -27.53 23.64 17.89
CA THR A 178 -28.43 23.05 16.87
C THR A 178 -27.64 22.37 15.76
N LEU A 179 -26.59 22.99 15.23
CA LEU A 179 -25.72 22.37 14.22
C LEU A 179 -25.10 21.06 14.75
N GLU A 180 -24.57 21.08 15.97
CA GLU A 180 -23.96 19.90 16.61
C GLU A 180 -24.99 18.79 16.90
N HIS A 181 -26.15 19.12 17.48
CA HIS A 181 -27.25 18.18 17.75
C HIS A 181 -27.80 17.53 16.48
N GLN A 182 -27.93 18.31 15.39
CA GLN A 182 -28.47 17.85 14.11
C GLN A 182 -27.39 17.16 13.24
N GLY A 183 -26.18 16.95 13.76
CA GLY A 183 -25.08 16.24 13.09
C GLY A 183 -24.31 17.03 12.01
N ILE A 184 -24.56 18.34 11.91
CA ILE A 184 -24.05 19.19 10.83
C ILE A 184 -22.73 19.85 11.22
N ASN A 185 -21.66 19.50 10.50
CA ASN A 185 -20.35 20.09 10.75
C ASN A 185 -20.32 21.58 10.33
N LEU A 186 -20.01 22.47 11.28
CA LEU A 186 -19.87 23.92 11.06
C LEU A 186 -18.95 24.29 9.89
N SER A 187 -17.95 23.46 9.56
CA SER A 187 -17.06 23.70 8.41
C SER A 187 -17.76 23.59 7.05
N ASN A 188 -18.85 22.83 6.95
CA ASN A 188 -19.69 22.74 5.75
C ASN A 188 -20.36 24.10 5.47
N MET A 189 -20.97 24.69 6.51
CA MET A 189 -21.58 26.03 6.43
C MET A 189 -20.50 27.10 6.20
N SER A 190 -19.38 27.04 6.93
CA SER A 190 -18.25 27.97 6.81
C SER A 190 -17.60 27.95 5.42
N SER A 191 -17.63 26.81 4.72
CA SER A 191 -17.17 26.68 3.34
C SER A 191 -18.02 27.50 2.37
N ILE A 192 -19.35 27.42 2.50
CA ILE A 192 -20.31 28.18 1.69
C ILE A 192 -20.15 29.68 1.97
N LEU A 193 -20.11 30.05 3.25
CA LEU A 193 -19.98 31.42 3.76
C LEU A 193 -18.59 32.05 3.56
N SER A 194 -17.61 31.33 3.00
CA SER A 194 -16.25 31.83 2.84
C SER A 194 -16.20 33.08 1.95
N GLY A 195 -15.61 34.16 2.46
CA GLY A 195 -15.57 35.47 1.79
C GLY A 195 -16.84 36.31 1.91
N SER A 196 -17.64 36.12 2.96
CA SER A 196 -18.78 36.99 3.31
C SER A 196 -18.34 38.37 3.83
N GLY A 197 -17.11 38.46 4.38
CA GLY A 197 -16.50 39.72 4.80
C GLY A 197 -17.35 40.50 5.80
N SER A 198 -17.73 41.73 5.45
CA SER A 198 -18.58 42.57 6.31
C SER A 198 -19.99 42.03 6.53
N ASN A 199 -20.47 41.12 5.68
CA ASN A 199 -21.82 40.56 5.77
C ASN A 199 -21.85 39.23 6.54
N ALA A 200 -20.75 38.82 7.17
CA ALA A 200 -20.56 37.50 7.80
C ALA A 200 -21.71 37.07 8.71
N ALA A 201 -22.08 37.89 9.69
CA ALA A 201 -23.13 37.59 10.66
C ALA A 201 -24.50 37.40 10.00
N LYS A 202 -24.89 38.35 9.13
CA LYS A 202 -26.12 38.24 8.33
C LYS A 202 -26.12 36.98 7.47
N SER A 203 -25.04 36.72 6.73
CA SER A 203 -24.95 35.60 5.79
C SER A 203 -25.01 34.25 6.51
N PHE A 204 -24.44 34.16 7.72
CA PHE A 204 -24.56 33.00 8.61
C PHE A 204 -26.01 32.80 9.07
N LYS A 205 -26.68 33.87 9.52
CA LYS A 205 -28.08 33.81 9.95
C LYS A 205 -29.02 33.45 8.79
N ASP A 206 -28.91 34.13 7.66
CA ASP A 206 -29.73 33.89 6.46
C ASP A 206 -29.61 32.43 5.95
N LEU A 207 -28.44 31.80 6.10
CA LEU A 207 -28.22 30.38 5.75
C LEU A 207 -28.69 29.42 6.85
N TYR A 208 -28.57 29.79 8.13
CA TYR A 208 -29.12 29.02 9.24
C TYR A 208 -30.66 28.99 9.19
N ASP A 209 -31.30 30.15 9.01
CA ASP A 209 -32.76 30.30 8.89
C ASP A 209 -33.33 29.59 7.63
N LEU A 210 -32.48 29.25 6.66
CA LEU A 210 -32.83 28.41 5.51
C LEU A 210 -32.78 26.92 5.86
N TRP A 211 -31.83 26.51 6.70
CA TRP A 211 -31.57 25.12 7.09
C TRP A 211 -32.44 24.65 8.27
N PHE A 212 -32.80 25.56 9.18
CA PHE A 212 -33.56 25.26 10.38
C PHE A 212 -34.72 26.24 10.56
N ASP A 213 -35.83 25.73 11.12
CA ASP A 213 -36.92 26.59 11.59
C ASP A 213 -36.59 27.23 12.96
N GLN A 214 -37.53 28.03 13.47
CA GLN A 214 -37.41 28.73 14.76
C GLN A 214 -37.28 27.80 15.98
N THR A 215 -37.54 26.49 15.82
CA THR A 215 -37.40 25.48 16.87
C THR A 215 -36.12 24.63 16.72
N GLY A 216 -35.27 24.92 15.73
CA GLY A 216 -34.04 24.17 15.46
C GLY A 216 -34.27 22.85 14.71
N ASN A 217 -35.47 22.62 14.16
CA ASN A 217 -35.76 21.46 13.33
C ASN A 217 -35.34 21.70 11.88
N LYS A 218 -34.82 20.66 11.21
CA LYS A 218 -34.41 20.72 9.80
C LYS A 218 -35.59 21.13 8.90
N THR A 219 -35.38 22.10 8.02
CA THR A 219 -36.34 22.46 6.97
C THR A 219 -36.35 21.42 5.83
N ILE A 220 -37.27 21.59 4.87
CA ILE A 220 -37.34 20.73 3.67
C ILE A 220 -36.01 20.71 2.88
N TYR A 221 -35.27 21.82 2.92
CA TYR A 221 -33.96 21.99 2.28
C TYR A 221 -32.90 20.99 2.75
N LEU A 222 -32.96 20.56 4.01
CA LEU A 222 -32.04 19.56 4.57
C LEU A 222 -32.67 18.17 4.65
N LYS A 223 -33.97 18.06 4.94
CA LYS A 223 -34.69 16.77 4.97
C LYS A 223 -34.58 16.03 3.65
N ALA A 224 -34.95 16.67 2.53
CA ALA A 224 -34.87 16.05 1.21
C ALA A 224 -33.44 15.62 0.81
N LEU A 225 -32.39 16.29 1.28
CA LEU A 225 -31.02 15.84 1.09
C LEU A 225 -30.72 14.54 1.85
N GLU A 226 -31.24 14.39 3.07
CA GLU A 226 -31.02 13.20 3.90
C GLU A 226 -31.90 12.02 3.46
N ASP A 227 -33.19 12.26 3.20
CA ASP A 227 -34.17 11.27 2.78
C ASP A 227 -33.80 10.63 1.42
N GLU A 228 -33.25 11.42 0.49
CA GLU A 228 -32.77 10.95 -0.82
C GLU A 228 -31.27 10.55 -0.82
N GLY A 229 -30.63 10.48 0.35
CA GLY A 229 -29.26 9.97 0.52
C GLY A 229 -28.13 10.90 0.00
N ILE A 230 -28.44 12.15 -0.32
CA ILE A 230 -27.49 13.13 -0.87
C ILE A 230 -26.71 13.82 0.25
N ASN A 231 -25.50 13.34 0.49
CA ASN A 231 -24.59 13.93 1.46
C ASN A 231 -24.41 15.46 1.23
N LEU A 232 -24.81 16.26 2.22
CA LEU A 232 -24.70 17.73 2.25
C LEU A 232 -23.32 18.27 1.86
N GLN A 233 -22.24 17.50 2.08
CA GLN A 233 -20.88 17.88 1.69
C GLN A 233 -20.70 17.99 0.17
N ASN A 234 -21.49 17.26 -0.64
CA ASN A 234 -21.50 17.40 -2.10
C ASN A 234 -22.00 18.79 -2.50
N MET A 235 -23.10 19.24 -1.88
CA MET A 235 -23.70 20.55 -2.16
C MET A 235 -22.83 21.69 -1.59
N SER A 236 -22.40 21.58 -0.33
CA SER A 236 -21.53 22.59 0.33
C SER A 236 -20.18 22.77 -0.39
N SER A 237 -19.68 21.71 -1.04
CA SER A 237 -18.45 21.76 -1.83
C SER A 237 -18.64 22.47 -3.17
N ILE A 238 -19.81 22.37 -3.81
CA ILE A 238 -20.14 23.14 -5.02
C ILE A 238 -20.29 24.62 -4.66
N LEU A 239 -21.10 24.88 -3.63
CA LEU A 239 -21.43 26.21 -3.10
C LEU A 239 -20.29 26.90 -2.33
N SER A 240 -19.13 26.24 -2.19
CA SER A 240 -17.97 26.81 -1.50
C SER A 240 -17.59 28.17 -2.08
N LYS A 241 -17.46 29.18 -1.22
CA LYS A 241 -17.25 30.60 -1.56
C LYS A 241 -18.41 31.29 -2.29
N ALA A 242 -19.66 30.92 -1.97
CA ALA A 242 -20.84 31.76 -2.28
C ALA A 242 -20.85 33.06 -1.45
N GLY A 243 -20.25 33.05 -0.25
CA GLY A 243 -20.04 34.23 0.58
C GLY A 243 -21.36 34.90 0.96
N PRO A 244 -21.57 36.20 0.65
CA PRO A 244 -22.77 36.93 1.03
C PRO A 244 -24.05 36.46 0.31
N ASN A 245 -23.91 35.67 -0.76
CA ASN A 245 -25.03 35.09 -1.51
C ASN A 245 -25.27 33.62 -1.11
N SER A 246 -24.81 33.21 0.07
CA SER A 246 -24.82 31.82 0.56
C SER A 246 -26.21 31.18 0.57
N ALA A 247 -27.19 31.83 1.22
CA ALA A 247 -28.55 31.32 1.34
C ALA A 247 -29.26 31.25 -0.02
N THR A 248 -29.12 32.29 -0.85
CA THR A 248 -29.65 32.31 -2.21
C THR A 248 -29.06 31.19 -3.05
N ALA A 249 -27.73 31.09 -3.13
CA ALA A 249 -27.07 30.05 -3.92
C ALA A 249 -27.38 28.62 -3.43
N PHE A 250 -27.64 28.44 -2.13
CA PHE A 250 -28.12 27.16 -1.60
C PHE A 250 -29.53 26.85 -2.09
N ARG A 251 -30.46 27.81 -1.99
CA ARG A 251 -31.83 27.68 -2.52
C ARG A 251 -31.81 27.42 -4.03
N ASP A 252 -31.16 28.26 -4.83
CA ASP A 252 -31.15 28.13 -6.29
C ASP A 252 -30.61 26.75 -6.74
N LEU A 253 -29.65 26.16 -6.01
CA LEU A 253 -29.13 24.81 -6.27
C LEU A 253 -30.01 23.69 -5.72
N TYR A 254 -30.74 23.93 -4.63
CA TYR A 254 -31.77 23.03 -4.13
C TYR A 254 -32.94 22.95 -5.12
N ASP A 255 -33.48 24.08 -5.56
CA ASP A 255 -34.59 24.20 -6.52
C ASP A 255 -34.22 23.66 -7.93
N LEU A 256 -32.93 23.46 -8.20
CA LEU A 256 -32.42 22.75 -9.38
C LEU A 256 -32.50 21.22 -9.21
N TRP A 257 -32.31 20.73 -7.99
CA TRP A 257 -32.17 19.32 -7.64
C TRP A 257 -33.47 18.70 -7.15
N PHE A 258 -34.34 19.49 -6.53
CA PHE A 258 -35.61 19.09 -5.91
C PHE A 258 -36.76 20.03 -6.33
N ASP A 259 -37.99 19.52 -6.29
CA ASP A 259 -39.21 20.34 -6.36
C ASP A 259 -39.59 20.91 -4.98
N GLU A 260 -40.66 21.72 -4.94
CA GLU A 260 -41.16 22.36 -3.70
C GLU A 260 -41.61 21.35 -2.63
N GLN A 261 -41.86 20.09 -3.01
CA GLN A 261 -42.22 19.00 -2.10
C GLN A 261 -41.00 18.16 -1.67
N GLY A 262 -39.81 18.46 -2.21
CA GLY A 262 -38.55 17.78 -1.89
C GLY A 262 -38.26 16.54 -2.75
N ASN A 263 -39.02 16.25 -3.81
CA ASN A 263 -38.70 15.11 -4.68
C ASN A 263 -37.64 15.52 -5.72
N LYS A 264 -36.74 14.59 -6.09
CA LYS A 264 -35.74 14.82 -7.16
C LYS A 264 -36.34 15.37 -8.46
N THR A 265 -35.73 16.41 -9.03
CA THR A 265 -36.06 16.89 -10.39
C THR A 265 -35.54 15.93 -11.46
N THR A 266 -35.89 16.21 -12.73
CA THR A 266 -35.34 15.53 -13.91
C THR A 266 -33.81 15.50 -13.94
N TYR A 267 -33.14 16.54 -13.42
CA TYR A 267 -31.68 16.60 -13.38
C TYR A 267 -31.07 15.46 -12.55
N LEU A 268 -31.54 15.25 -11.33
CA LEU A 268 -31.05 14.16 -10.47
C LEU A 268 -31.57 12.79 -10.93
N LYS A 269 -32.85 12.70 -11.32
CA LYS A 269 -33.44 11.45 -11.86
C LYS A 269 -32.67 10.92 -13.08
N THR A 270 -32.22 11.80 -13.97
CA THR A 270 -31.37 11.43 -15.12
C THR A 270 -29.99 10.95 -14.67
N LEU A 271 -29.32 11.67 -13.77
CA LEU A 271 -27.99 11.27 -13.27
C LEU A 271 -28.01 9.86 -12.66
N GLU A 272 -29.03 9.55 -11.86
CA GLU A 272 -29.19 8.22 -11.24
C GLU A 272 -29.52 7.13 -12.27
N LYS A 273 -30.52 7.36 -13.13
CA LYS A 273 -30.92 6.45 -14.23
C LYS A 273 -29.74 6.08 -15.14
N GLU A 274 -28.91 7.05 -15.47
CA GLU A 274 -27.82 6.92 -16.44
C GLU A 274 -26.47 6.50 -15.81
N GLY A 275 -26.44 6.25 -14.49
CA GLY A 275 -25.27 5.76 -13.74
C GLY A 275 -24.22 6.82 -13.40
N VAL A 276 -24.54 8.10 -13.54
CA VAL A 276 -23.60 9.22 -13.35
C VAL A 276 -23.60 9.68 -11.90
N ASN A 277 -22.69 9.09 -11.12
CA ASN A 277 -22.46 9.36 -9.70
C ASN A 277 -22.25 10.87 -9.40
N LEU A 278 -23.19 11.50 -8.67
CA LEU A 278 -23.24 12.94 -8.37
C LEU A 278 -21.93 13.52 -7.79
N PRO A 279 -21.27 12.89 -6.78
CA PRO A 279 -19.90 13.24 -6.35
C PRO A 279 -18.85 13.48 -7.45
N ASN A 280 -18.94 12.83 -8.63
CA ASN A 280 -18.07 13.17 -9.76
C ASN A 280 -18.34 14.60 -10.25
N MET A 281 -19.60 14.96 -10.42
CA MET A 281 -20.00 16.30 -10.83
C MET A 281 -19.66 17.33 -9.73
N SER A 282 -19.93 17.01 -8.45
CA SER A 282 -19.56 17.86 -7.31
C SER A 282 -18.05 18.11 -7.20
N SER A 283 -17.21 17.11 -7.54
CA SER A 283 -15.75 17.25 -7.60
C SER A 283 -15.31 18.25 -8.68
N ILE A 284 -15.92 18.20 -9.88
CA ILE A 284 -15.62 19.13 -10.99
C ILE A 284 -16.07 20.55 -10.62
N LEU A 285 -17.29 20.68 -10.10
CA LEU A 285 -17.93 21.95 -9.73
C LEU A 285 -17.44 22.56 -8.41
N ASN A 286 -16.54 21.88 -7.68
CA ASN A 286 -16.02 22.26 -6.37
C ASN A 286 -15.51 23.71 -6.32
N GLY A 287 -16.24 24.58 -5.62
CA GLY A 287 -15.96 26.02 -5.50
C GLY A 287 -16.53 26.89 -6.61
N ALA A 288 -17.65 26.50 -7.23
CA ALA A 288 -18.43 27.34 -8.14
C ALA A 288 -19.16 28.49 -7.41
N GLY A 289 -19.44 28.32 -6.10
CA GLY A 289 -20.03 29.36 -5.25
C GLY A 289 -21.40 29.82 -5.77
N SER A 290 -21.60 31.13 -5.85
CA SER A 290 -22.83 31.75 -6.38
C SER A 290 -23.08 31.53 -7.88
N LYS A 291 -22.22 30.78 -8.58
CA LYS A 291 -22.45 30.33 -9.97
C LYS A 291 -22.78 28.84 -10.08
N ALA A 292 -23.11 28.18 -8.96
CA ALA A 292 -23.37 26.74 -8.90
C ALA A 292 -24.42 26.25 -9.91
N VAL A 293 -25.58 26.90 -9.98
CA VAL A 293 -26.69 26.51 -10.86
C VAL A 293 -26.29 26.55 -12.33
N THR A 294 -25.73 27.67 -12.79
CA THR A 294 -25.23 27.81 -14.18
C THR A 294 -24.16 26.76 -14.48
N ALA A 295 -23.19 26.60 -13.57
CA ALA A 295 -22.11 25.64 -13.75
C ALA A 295 -22.58 24.17 -13.79
N PHE A 296 -23.64 23.84 -13.04
CA PHE A 296 -24.29 22.53 -13.06
C PHE A 296 -25.05 22.32 -14.37
N LYS A 297 -25.89 23.28 -14.79
CA LYS A 297 -26.64 23.22 -16.06
C LYS A 297 -25.69 23.12 -17.25
N ASP A 298 -24.75 24.05 -17.41
CA ASP A 298 -23.78 24.05 -18.52
C ASP A 298 -23.01 22.71 -18.68
N LEU A 299 -22.81 21.98 -17.59
CA LEU A 299 -22.14 20.66 -17.58
C LEU A 299 -23.13 19.51 -17.80
N TYR A 300 -24.34 19.56 -17.23
CA TYR A 300 -25.41 18.60 -17.48
C TYR A 300 -25.85 18.65 -18.95
N ASP A 301 -26.05 19.84 -19.52
CA ASP A 301 -26.46 20.08 -20.91
C ASP A 301 -25.35 19.70 -21.94
N LEU A 302 -24.14 19.38 -21.45
CA LEU A 302 -23.07 18.74 -22.22
C LEU A 302 -23.10 17.21 -22.13
N TRP A 303 -23.67 16.65 -21.08
CA TRP A 303 -23.72 15.22 -20.80
C TRP A 303 -25.03 14.58 -21.27
N PHE A 304 -26.13 15.33 -21.19
CA PHE A 304 -27.47 14.93 -21.58
C PHE A 304 -28.12 16.00 -22.47
N ASP A 305 -29.07 15.58 -23.31
CA ASP A 305 -29.98 16.48 -24.03
C ASP A 305 -31.22 16.83 -23.19
N ASP A 306 -32.11 17.65 -23.75
CA ASP A 306 -33.37 18.09 -23.12
C ASP A 306 -34.31 16.94 -22.72
N GLN A 307 -34.09 15.73 -23.26
CA GLN A 307 -34.85 14.51 -22.94
C GLN A 307 -34.13 13.61 -21.91
N GLY A 308 -33.04 14.10 -21.30
CA GLY A 308 -32.21 13.34 -20.37
C GLY A 308 -31.42 12.20 -21.03
N THR A 309 -31.28 12.19 -22.35
CA THR A 309 -30.53 11.14 -23.07
C THR A 309 -29.07 11.55 -23.22
N LYS A 310 -28.14 10.60 -23.01
CA LYS A 310 -26.69 10.85 -23.13
C LYS A 310 -26.34 11.49 -24.48
N THR A 311 -25.61 12.60 -24.47
CA THR A 311 -25.09 13.23 -25.69
C THR A 311 -24.00 12.38 -26.34
N THR A 312 -23.57 12.77 -27.54
CA THR A 312 -22.39 12.20 -28.21
C THR A 312 -21.13 12.23 -27.33
N TYR A 313 -21.01 13.20 -26.40
CA TYR A 313 -19.85 13.30 -25.50
C TYR A 313 -19.75 12.09 -24.57
N LEU A 314 -20.82 11.77 -23.80
CA LEU A 314 -20.81 10.60 -22.92
C LEU A 314 -20.80 9.29 -23.72
N LYS A 315 -21.60 9.18 -24.78
CA LYS A 315 -21.64 7.98 -25.64
C LYS A 315 -20.26 7.61 -26.21
N THR A 316 -19.43 8.61 -26.56
CA THR A 316 -18.06 8.39 -27.04
C THR A 316 -17.12 7.96 -25.92
N LEU A 317 -17.20 8.59 -24.73
CA LEU A 317 -16.39 8.22 -23.58
C LEU A 317 -16.66 6.78 -23.13
N GLU A 318 -17.93 6.35 -23.10
CA GLU A 318 -18.34 4.99 -22.76
C GLU A 318 -17.86 3.97 -23.80
N LYS A 319 -18.10 4.23 -25.10
CA LYS A 319 -17.64 3.39 -26.21
C LYS A 319 -16.13 3.14 -26.19
N GLU A 320 -15.35 4.17 -25.85
CA GLU A 320 -13.88 4.12 -25.85
C GLU A 320 -13.29 3.79 -24.46
N GLY A 321 -14.12 3.34 -23.51
CA GLY A 321 -13.70 2.84 -22.19
C GLY A 321 -13.17 3.90 -21.22
N ILE A 322 -13.38 5.19 -21.49
CA ILE A 322 -12.88 6.29 -20.67
C ILE A 322 -13.81 6.53 -19.48
N ASN A 323 -13.48 5.91 -18.35
CA ASN A 323 -14.23 6.05 -17.10
C ASN A 323 -14.31 7.52 -16.63
N LEU A 324 -15.54 8.01 -16.43
CA LEU A 324 -15.85 9.39 -16.04
C LEU A 324 -15.18 9.82 -14.71
N SER A 325 -14.84 8.89 -13.82
CA SER A 325 -14.09 9.20 -12.58
C SER A 325 -12.62 9.59 -12.82
N ASN A 326 -11.99 9.10 -13.89
CA ASN A 326 -10.67 9.61 -14.30
C ASN A 326 -10.78 11.05 -14.80
N LEU A 327 -11.84 11.35 -15.55
CA LEU A 327 -12.10 12.68 -16.12
C LEU A 327 -12.49 13.69 -15.04
N SER A 328 -13.36 13.30 -14.08
CA SER A 328 -13.70 14.13 -12.92
C SER A 328 -12.50 14.34 -11.98
N GLY A 329 -11.58 13.37 -11.91
CA GLY A 329 -10.29 13.51 -11.24
C GLY A 329 -9.44 14.60 -11.88
N ILE A 330 -9.28 14.61 -13.20
CA ILE A 330 -8.56 15.66 -13.95
C ILE A 330 -9.24 17.02 -13.78
N LEU A 331 -10.55 17.08 -14.06
CA LEU A 331 -11.37 18.30 -14.07
C LEU A 331 -11.79 18.79 -12.67
N SER A 332 -11.35 18.13 -11.60
CA SER A 332 -11.67 18.51 -10.23
C SER A 332 -11.32 19.98 -9.96
N LYS A 333 -12.24 20.72 -9.33
CA LYS A 333 -12.14 22.17 -9.07
C LYS A 333 -12.06 23.05 -10.34
N ALA A 334 -12.67 22.63 -11.44
CA ALA A 334 -12.93 23.48 -12.61
C ALA A 334 -14.00 24.56 -12.36
N LYS A 335 -14.86 24.40 -11.34
CA LYS A 335 -15.82 25.42 -10.87
C LYS A 335 -16.80 25.83 -11.98
N SER A 336 -17.14 27.11 -12.07
CA SER A 336 -17.94 27.69 -13.16
C SER A 336 -17.29 27.66 -14.54
N ASN A 337 -16.08 27.10 -14.70
CA ASN A 337 -15.50 26.78 -16.01
C ASN A 337 -15.62 25.29 -16.36
N ALA A 338 -16.34 24.48 -15.57
CA ALA A 338 -16.45 23.02 -15.72
C ALA A 338 -16.85 22.56 -17.13
N ALA A 339 -17.96 23.08 -17.65
CA ALA A 339 -18.48 22.77 -18.98
C ALA A 339 -17.45 23.05 -20.08
N LYS A 340 -16.81 24.23 -20.02
CA LYS A 340 -15.73 24.59 -20.95
C LYS A 340 -14.54 23.65 -20.82
N ALA A 341 -14.08 23.38 -19.61
CA ALA A 341 -12.90 22.53 -19.36
C ALA A 341 -13.13 21.07 -19.83
N PHE A 342 -14.33 20.54 -19.61
CA PHE A 342 -14.77 19.26 -20.17
C PHE A 342 -14.74 19.28 -21.71
N ARG A 343 -15.36 20.29 -22.33
CA ARG A 343 -15.46 20.44 -23.79
C ARG A 343 -14.09 20.60 -24.45
N ASP A 344 -13.22 21.44 -23.90
CA ASP A 344 -11.87 21.70 -24.42
C ASP A 344 -10.95 20.47 -24.30
N LEU A 345 -11.11 19.66 -23.24
CA LEU A 345 -10.36 18.42 -23.05
C LEU A 345 -10.88 17.31 -23.96
N TYR A 346 -12.20 17.14 -24.05
CA TYR A 346 -12.83 16.21 -24.99
C TYR A 346 -12.41 16.52 -26.43
N ASN A 347 -12.48 17.78 -26.87
CA ASN A 347 -12.07 18.22 -28.21
C ASN A 347 -10.55 18.12 -28.47
N THR A 348 -9.76 17.79 -27.45
CA THR A 348 -8.34 17.44 -27.59
C THR A 348 -8.13 15.92 -27.72
N TRP A 349 -9.03 15.12 -27.16
CA TRP A 349 -9.01 13.65 -27.22
C TRP A 349 -9.79 13.08 -28.41
N PHE A 350 -10.84 13.76 -28.85
CA PHE A 350 -11.75 13.36 -29.92
C PHE A 350 -11.99 14.49 -30.93
N ASP A 351 -12.26 14.12 -32.18
CA ASP A 351 -12.75 15.04 -33.22
C ASP A 351 -14.27 15.27 -33.11
N LYS A 352 -14.83 16.08 -34.02
CA LYS A 352 -16.28 16.40 -34.06
C LYS A 352 -17.16 15.18 -34.35
N GLN A 353 -16.60 14.09 -34.85
CA GLN A 353 -17.26 12.84 -35.18
C GLN A 353 -17.08 11.78 -34.08
N GLY A 354 -16.35 12.10 -32.99
CA GLY A 354 -16.07 11.18 -31.89
C GLY A 354 -14.89 10.22 -32.14
N ASN A 355 -14.11 10.40 -33.21
CA ASN A 355 -12.90 9.59 -33.42
C ASN A 355 -11.75 10.13 -32.57
N LYS A 356 -10.92 9.23 -32.03
CA LYS A 356 -9.68 9.60 -31.32
C LYS A 356 -8.79 10.50 -32.17
N THR A 357 -8.30 11.60 -31.60
CA THR A 357 -7.28 12.45 -32.22
C THR A 357 -5.91 11.75 -32.24
N MET A 358 -4.92 12.41 -32.85
CA MET A 358 -3.51 12.00 -32.79
C MET A 358 -3.00 11.77 -31.34
N TYR A 359 -3.53 12.51 -30.36
CA TYR A 359 -3.08 12.44 -28.97
C TYR A 359 -3.40 11.07 -28.35
N LEU A 360 -4.68 10.66 -28.33
CA LEU A 360 -5.06 9.34 -27.80
C LEU A 360 -4.48 8.19 -28.64
N LYS A 361 -4.53 8.29 -29.99
CA LYS A 361 -3.95 7.28 -30.89
C LYS A 361 -2.46 7.05 -30.63
N THR A 362 -1.71 8.10 -30.27
CA THR A 362 -0.28 7.98 -29.92
C THR A 362 -0.09 7.33 -28.55
N LEU A 363 -0.84 7.75 -27.52
CA LEU A 363 -0.75 7.13 -26.19
C LEU A 363 -1.05 5.62 -26.24
N GLU A 364 -2.11 5.22 -26.95
CA GLU A 364 -2.49 3.81 -27.13
C GLU A 364 -1.43 3.02 -27.90
N LYS A 365 -0.96 3.53 -29.05
CA LYS A 365 0.10 2.89 -29.86
C LYS A 365 1.41 2.69 -29.08
N GLN A 366 1.66 3.52 -28.08
CA GLN A 366 2.90 3.52 -27.29
C GLN A 366 2.71 2.86 -25.91
N GLY A 367 1.55 2.24 -25.64
CA GLY A 367 1.25 1.53 -24.39
C GLY A 367 1.05 2.42 -23.15
N ILE A 368 0.92 3.74 -23.32
CA ILE A 368 0.75 4.67 -22.19
C ILE A 368 -0.72 4.65 -21.74
N ASN A 369 -0.97 3.96 -20.63
CA ASN A 369 -2.29 3.87 -20.03
C ASN A 369 -2.81 5.25 -19.59
N LEU A 370 -3.97 5.65 -20.12
CA LEU A 370 -4.62 6.94 -19.81
C LEU A 370 -4.83 7.15 -18.30
N ARG A 371 -5.06 6.08 -17.52
CA ARG A 371 -5.16 6.14 -16.04
C ARG A 371 -3.92 6.77 -15.39
N ASN A 372 -2.72 6.51 -15.92
CA ASN A 372 -1.48 7.08 -15.40
C ASN A 372 -1.39 8.58 -15.73
N VAL A 373 -1.87 8.97 -16.91
CA VAL A 373 -1.97 10.38 -17.31
C VAL A 373 -3.01 11.12 -16.46
N SER A 374 -4.18 10.52 -16.21
CA SER A 374 -5.21 11.04 -15.29
C SER A 374 -4.73 11.13 -13.85
N SER A 375 -3.92 10.17 -13.39
CA SER A 375 -3.26 10.20 -12.08
C SER A 375 -2.39 11.44 -11.91
N ILE A 376 -1.57 11.75 -12.91
CA ILE A 376 -0.68 12.92 -12.91
C ILE A 376 -1.49 14.22 -13.00
N LEU A 377 -2.43 14.31 -13.94
CA LEU A 377 -3.23 15.51 -14.23
C LEU A 377 -4.38 15.74 -13.22
N GLY A 378 -4.52 14.91 -12.19
CA GLY A 378 -5.57 15.04 -11.18
C GLY A 378 -5.57 16.42 -10.51
N GLY A 379 -6.71 17.11 -10.54
CA GLY A 379 -6.86 18.47 -10.02
C GLY A 379 -6.34 19.59 -10.93
N ALA A 380 -6.08 19.33 -12.21
CA ALA A 380 -5.78 20.39 -13.19
C ALA A 380 -6.97 21.33 -13.45
N GLY A 381 -8.20 20.86 -13.23
CA GLY A 381 -9.42 21.68 -13.25
C GLY A 381 -9.60 22.40 -14.59
N ALA A 382 -9.79 23.72 -14.53
CA ALA A 382 -9.96 24.56 -15.72
C ALA A 382 -8.72 24.60 -16.66
N ASN A 383 -7.55 24.16 -16.20
CA ASN A 383 -6.32 24.10 -16.98
C ASN A 383 -6.04 22.72 -17.59
N ALA A 384 -6.95 21.74 -17.44
CA ALA A 384 -6.74 20.34 -17.83
C ALA A 384 -6.22 20.14 -19.26
N THR A 385 -6.84 20.78 -20.24
CA THR A 385 -6.45 20.71 -21.66
C THR A 385 -5.03 21.23 -21.90
N LYS A 386 -4.66 22.32 -21.22
CA LYS A 386 -3.33 22.90 -21.32
C LYS A 386 -2.29 21.94 -20.71
N ALA A 387 -2.52 21.48 -19.49
CA ALA A 387 -1.62 20.58 -18.78
C ALA A 387 -1.46 19.22 -19.48
N PHE A 388 -2.52 18.70 -20.12
CA PHE A 388 -2.46 17.50 -20.95
C PHE A 388 -1.54 17.69 -22.15
N LYS A 389 -1.65 18.83 -22.86
CA LYS A 389 -0.78 19.13 -24.02
C LYS A 389 0.66 19.34 -23.58
N GLU A 390 0.92 20.20 -22.60
CA GLU A 390 2.28 20.45 -22.11
C GLU A 390 2.98 19.17 -21.58
N LEU A 391 2.24 18.21 -21.02
CA LEU A 391 2.79 16.90 -20.63
C LEU A 391 3.00 15.97 -21.84
N TYR A 392 2.06 15.96 -22.80
CA TYR A 392 2.20 15.19 -24.04
C TYR A 392 3.38 15.68 -24.88
N ASP A 393 3.57 16.98 -25.02
CA ASP A 393 4.63 17.60 -25.84
C ASP A 393 6.04 17.38 -25.24
N LEU A 394 6.13 17.02 -23.94
CA LEU A 394 7.36 16.52 -23.32
C LEU A 394 7.64 15.04 -23.65
N TRP A 395 6.62 14.26 -23.98
CA TRP A 395 6.72 12.83 -24.30
C TRP A 395 6.78 12.54 -25.80
N PHE A 396 6.13 13.37 -26.62
CA PHE A 396 5.98 13.17 -28.06
C PHE A 396 6.18 14.47 -28.86
N ASP A 397 6.68 14.33 -30.10
CA ASP A 397 6.67 15.42 -31.08
C ASP A 397 5.29 15.62 -31.73
N GLU A 398 5.16 16.67 -32.55
CA GLU A 398 3.95 16.97 -33.35
C GLU A 398 3.51 15.83 -34.29
N ARG A 399 4.35 14.80 -34.49
CA ARG A 399 4.11 13.62 -35.34
C ARG A 399 3.86 12.35 -34.52
N GLY A 400 3.77 12.44 -33.20
CA GLY A 400 3.55 11.30 -32.30
C GLY A 400 4.78 10.39 -32.10
N LYS A 401 5.99 10.86 -32.44
CA LYS A 401 7.24 10.14 -32.15
C LYS A 401 7.72 10.49 -30.74
N LYS A 402 8.28 9.52 -30.02
CA LYS A 402 8.83 9.73 -28.66
C LYS A 402 9.92 10.81 -28.68
N THR A 403 9.87 11.75 -27.74
CA THR A 403 10.97 12.71 -27.53
C THR A 403 12.20 12.01 -26.96
N LYS A 404 13.34 12.72 -26.98
CA LYS A 404 14.55 12.26 -26.27
C LYS A 404 14.29 11.96 -24.78
N LEU A 405 13.41 12.71 -24.12
CA LEU A 405 13.11 12.51 -22.69
C LEU A 405 12.49 11.14 -22.43
N LEU A 406 11.45 10.77 -23.20
CA LEU A 406 10.80 9.47 -23.05
C LEU A 406 11.69 8.31 -23.50
N ILE A 407 12.46 8.49 -24.59
CA ILE A 407 13.44 7.50 -25.06
C ILE A 407 14.52 7.25 -24.00
N THR A 408 15.05 8.28 -23.34
CA THR A 408 16.03 8.13 -22.26
C THR A 408 15.44 7.40 -21.06
N LEU A 409 14.21 7.73 -20.63
CA LEU A 409 13.57 7.03 -19.50
C LEU A 409 13.39 5.53 -19.76
N GLU A 410 12.85 5.17 -20.93
CA GLU A 410 12.63 3.79 -21.33
C GLU A 410 13.96 3.03 -21.50
N GLY A 411 14.92 3.62 -22.23
CA GLY A 411 16.23 3.03 -22.50
C GLY A 411 17.15 2.90 -21.26
N LYS A 412 16.86 3.65 -20.19
CA LYS A 412 17.53 3.52 -18.88
C LYS A 412 16.67 2.74 -17.86
N GLY A 413 15.55 2.14 -18.28
CA GLY A 413 14.74 1.21 -17.49
C GLY A 413 13.72 1.84 -16.51
N ILE A 414 13.52 3.16 -16.53
CA ILE A 414 12.61 3.84 -15.61
C ILE A 414 11.16 3.67 -16.06
N LYS A 415 10.42 2.87 -15.30
CA LYS A 415 9.00 2.56 -15.58
C LYS A 415 8.11 3.77 -15.31
N LEU A 416 7.35 4.22 -16.32
CA LEU A 416 6.41 5.34 -16.22
C LEU A 416 5.42 5.27 -15.04
N PRO A 417 4.91 4.08 -14.60
CA PRO A 417 4.15 3.95 -13.36
C PRO A 417 4.81 4.59 -12.13
N ASN A 418 6.12 4.40 -11.92
CA ASN A 418 6.88 4.98 -10.81
C ASN A 418 6.79 6.52 -10.83
N ILE A 419 7.00 7.10 -12.01
CA ILE A 419 6.91 8.55 -12.22
C ILE A 419 5.48 9.04 -11.95
N SER A 420 4.47 8.32 -12.44
CA SER A 420 3.05 8.66 -12.21
C SER A 420 2.57 8.47 -10.77
N SER A 421 3.32 7.71 -9.96
CA SER A 421 3.12 7.57 -8.51
C SER A 421 3.61 8.82 -7.78
N ILE A 422 4.85 9.25 -8.04
CA ILE A 422 5.43 10.46 -7.47
C ILE A 422 4.63 11.71 -7.90
N LEU A 423 4.35 11.84 -9.19
CA LEU A 423 3.63 12.96 -9.80
C LEU A 423 2.10 12.90 -9.62
N HIS A 424 1.55 11.97 -8.83
CA HIS A 424 0.11 11.88 -8.60
C HIS A 424 -0.45 13.22 -8.08
N ARG A 425 -1.47 13.76 -8.78
CA ARG A 425 -2.07 15.09 -8.57
C ARG A 425 -1.10 16.27 -8.71
N ALA A 426 -0.13 16.19 -9.63
CA ALA A 426 0.62 17.37 -10.08
C ALA A 426 -0.26 18.38 -10.84
N GLY A 427 -1.40 17.94 -11.39
CA GLY A 427 -2.47 18.81 -11.88
C GLY A 427 -2.00 19.73 -13.01
N SER A 428 -2.22 21.04 -12.86
CA SER A 428 -1.81 22.04 -13.85
C SER A 428 -0.29 22.19 -14.00
N ASN A 429 0.49 21.65 -13.07
CA ASN A 429 1.95 21.78 -13.03
C ASN A 429 2.66 20.49 -13.47
N ALA A 430 1.91 19.52 -14.01
CA ALA A 430 2.39 18.19 -14.39
C ALA A 430 3.62 18.19 -15.30
N ALA A 431 3.61 19.03 -16.33
CA ALA A 431 4.72 19.14 -17.29
C ALA A 431 6.02 19.61 -16.60
N ASN A 432 5.95 20.69 -15.82
CA ASN A 432 7.08 21.21 -15.06
C ASN A 432 7.59 20.18 -14.05
N ALA A 433 6.69 19.59 -13.25
CA ALA A 433 7.07 18.61 -12.23
C ALA A 433 7.69 17.34 -12.81
N PHE A 434 7.25 16.90 -14.00
CA PHE A 434 7.90 15.84 -14.77
C PHE A 434 9.30 16.27 -15.27
N LYS A 435 9.42 17.48 -15.79
CA LYS A 435 10.67 18.02 -16.35
C LYS A 435 11.73 18.24 -15.26
N ASP A 436 11.36 18.84 -14.14
CA ASP A 436 12.23 19.05 -12.97
C ASP A 436 12.74 17.70 -12.44
N LEU A 437 11.85 16.69 -12.33
CA LEU A 437 12.22 15.34 -11.88
C LEU A 437 13.11 14.60 -12.89
N TYR A 438 12.88 14.79 -14.19
CA TYR A 438 13.79 14.28 -15.24
C TYR A 438 15.17 14.93 -15.12
N ASP A 439 15.26 16.26 -14.95
CA ASP A 439 16.54 16.99 -14.90
C ASP A 439 17.30 16.78 -13.57
N LEU A 440 16.64 16.28 -12.52
CA LEU A 440 17.29 15.74 -11.32
C LEU A 440 17.98 14.39 -11.59
N TRP A 441 17.41 13.57 -12.46
CA TRP A 441 17.84 12.20 -12.76
C TRP A 441 18.80 12.09 -13.94
N PHE A 442 18.68 12.97 -14.94
CA PHE A 442 19.46 12.97 -16.17
C PHE A 442 20.00 14.35 -16.51
N ASP A 443 21.21 14.38 -17.07
CA ASP A 443 21.79 15.61 -17.60
C ASP A 443 21.21 15.99 -18.99
N HIS A 444 21.67 17.12 -19.54
CA HIS A 444 21.34 17.58 -20.89
C HIS A 444 21.66 16.56 -22.01
N ARG A 445 22.58 15.62 -21.75
CA ARG A 445 22.96 14.55 -22.69
C ARG A 445 22.02 13.34 -22.59
N GLY A 446 21.30 13.19 -21.49
CA GLY A 446 20.46 12.02 -21.19
C GLY A 446 21.23 10.96 -20.40
N GLU A 447 22.36 11.33 -19.78
CA GLU A 447 23.12 10.45 -18.90
C GLU A 447 22.78 10.68 -17.44
N ARG A 448 22.87 9.61 -16.65
CA ARG A 448 22.49 9.62 -15.23
C ARG A 448 23.30 10.65 -14.45
N THR A 449 22.61 11.49 -13.68
CA THR A 449 23.25 12.36 -12.69
C THR A 449 23.87 11.53 -11.56
N GLN A 450 24.64 12.18 -10.68
CA GLN A 450 25.18 11.51 -9.48
C GLN A 450 24.05 10.92 -8.62
N CYS A 451 22.90 11.59 -8.56
CA CYS A 451 21.73 11.16 -7.78
C CYS A 451 21.24 9.75 -8.16
N LEU A 452 21.04 9.46 -9.46
CA LEU A 452 20.68 8.09 -9.89
C LEU A 452 21.85 7.10 -9.78
N LYS A 453 23.08 7.53 -10.08
CA LYS A 453 24.27 6.65 -9.96
C LYS A 453 24.46 6.14 -8.54
N THR A 454 24.34 7.02 -7.54
CA THR A 454 24.40 6.63 -6.13
C THR A 454 23.28 5.66 -5.77
N LEU A 455 22.02 5.93 -6.15
CA LEU A 455 20.92 5.00 -5.86
C LEU A 455 21.09 3.62 -6.53
N GLU A 456 21.64 3.56 -7.74
CA GLU A 456 21.93 2.29 -8.44
C GLU A 456 23.11 1.54 -7.82
N ASN A 457 24.22 2.23 -7.51
CA ASN A 457 25.39 1.65 -6.85
C ASN A 457 25.06 1.08 -5.45
N GLU A 458 24.19 1.76 -4.71
CA GLU A 458 23.77 1.39 -3.35
C GLU A 458 22.56 0.43 -3.35
N ASN A 459 22.16 -0.08 -4.52
CA ASN A 459 21.03 -1.02 -4.71
C ASN A 459 19.68 -0.49 -4.13
N ILE A 460 19.51 0.83 -4.05
CA ILE A 460 18.29 1.46 -3.58
C ILE A 460 17.31 1.58 -4.74
N SER A 461 16.41 0.60 -4.83
CA SER A 461 15.38 0.57 -5.88
C SER A 461 14.57 1.88 -5.93
N LEU A 462 14.59 2.53 -7.10
CA LEU A 462 13.77 3.71 -7.40
C LEU A 462 12.27 3.47 -7.18
N ALA A 463 11.79 2.22 -7.21
CA ALA A 463 10.42 1.88 -6.84
C ALA A 463 10.13 2.20 -5.36
N ARG A 464 10.98 1.77 -4.42
CA ARG A 464 10.82 2.07 -2.98
C ARG A 464 10.79 3.59 -2.72
N ILE A 465 11.68 4.33 -3.39
CA ILE A 465 11.69 5.81 -3.32
C ILE A 465 10.39 6.39 -3.91
N SER A 466 9.86 5.82 -4.99
CA SER A 466 8.57 6.23 -5.59
C SER A 466 7.35 5.91 -4.72
N ASP A 467 7.42 4.86 -3.90
CA ASP A 467 6.36 4.48 -2.95
C ASP A 467 6.34 5.41 -1.74
N ILE A 468 7.52 5.78 -1.20
CA ILE A 468 7.65 6.81 -0.16
C ILE A 468 7.12 8.16 -0.68
N LEU A 469 7.54 8.55 -1.88
CA LEU A 469 7.21 9.83 -2.50
C LEU A 469 5.86 9.85 -3.24
N HIS A 470 5.05 8.80 -3.12
CA HIS A 470 3.72 8.72 -3.75
C HIS A 470 2.86 9.94 -3.36
N GLY A 471 2.26 10.61 -4.34
CA GLY A 471 1.44 11.80 -4.09
C GLY A 471 2.21 13.09 -3.81
N SER A 472 3.52 13.16 -4.13
CA SER A 472 4.28 14.42 -4.08
C SER A 472 3.77 15.47 -5.08
N GLY A 473 3.15 15.04 -6.18
CA GLY A 473 2.50 15.91 -7.15
C GLY A 473 3.46 16.96 -7.72
N SER A 474 3.07 18.23 -7.64
CA SER A 474 3.89 19.35 -8.13
C SER A 474 5.14 19.62 -7.27
N SER A 475 5.28 18.97 -6.11
CA SER A 475 6.44 19.10 -5.22
C SER A 475 7.45 17.96 -5.40
N ALA A 476 7.27 17.09 -6.40
CA ALA A 476 8.07 15.89 -6.65
C ALA A 476 9.58 16.10 -6.62
N PHE A 477 10.10 17.05 -7.41
CA PHE A 477 11.53 17.40 -7.42
C PHE A 477 12.06 17.74 -6.03
N LYS A 478 11.34 18.61 -5.31
CA LYS A 478 11.72 19.05 -3.97
C LYS A 478 11.71 17.87 -2.99
N ALA A 479 10.64 17.08 -2.98
CA ALA A 479 10.46 15.96 -2.06
C ALA A 479 11.50 14.84 -2.29
N PHE A 480 11.82 14.55 -3.55
CA PHE A 480 12.88 13.62 -3.91
C PHE A 480 14.24 14.14 -3.44
N ARG A 481 14.54 15.41 -3.72
CA ARG A 481 15.80 16.04 -3.35
C ARG A 481 16.01 16.08 -1.83
N GLU A 482 15.03 16.54 -1.06
CA GLU A 482 15.12 16.59 0.41
C GLU A 482 15.25 15.19 1.04
N LEU A 483 14.67 14.14 0.42
CA LEU A 483 14.86 12.75 0.87
C LEU A 483 16.25 12.22 0.48
N TYR A 484 16.75 12.54 -0.72
CA TYR A 484 18.11 12.19 -1.14
C TYR A 484 19.16 12.85 -0.25
N GLU A 485 19.03 14.15 0.05
CA GLU A 485 19.95 14.93 0.90
C GLU A 485 19.94 14.48 2.38
N LEU A 486 18.98 13.65 2.80
CA LEU A 486 19.00 12.96 4.10
C LEU A 486 19.75 11.62 4.07
N LEU A 487 19.79 10.93 2.92
CA LEU A 487 20.46 9.63 2.77
C LEU A 487 21.91 9.77 2.29
N PHE A 488 22.18 10.76 1.45
CA PHE A 488 23.45 10.98 0.78
C PHE A 488 23.89 12.46 0.79
N ASP A 489 25.19 12.69 0.85
CA ASP A 489 25.78 14.02 0.69
C ASP A 489 25.85 14.46 -0.79
N ALA A 490 26.41 15.65 -1.04
CA ALA A 490 26.53 16.23 -2.39
C ALA A 490 27.49 15.44 -3.31
N GLN A 491 28.37 14.62 -2.75
CA GLN A 491 29.30 13.74 -3.45
C GLN A 491 28.67 12.36 -3.70
N GLY A 492 27.62 12.01 -2.96
CA GLY A 492 26.92 10.73 -3.02
C GLY A 492 27.37 9.72 -1.96
N ASN A 493 28.11 10.14 -0.92
CA ASN A 493 28.43 9.26 0.21
C ASN A 493 27.26 9.19 1.19
N ARG A 494 27.10 8.04 1.87
CA ARG A 494 26.13 7.86 2.98
C ARG A 494 26.25 8.99 4.02
N THR A 495 25.14 9.59 4.43
CA THR A 495 25.06 10.50 5.59
C THR A 495 25.19 9.73 6.91
N GLN A 496 25.28 10.46 8.04
CA GLN A 496 25.16 9.88 9.38
C GLN A 496 23.84 9.08 9.53
N PHE A 497 22.71 9.61 9.04
CA PHE A 497 21.42 8.92 9.11
C PHE A 497 21.47 7.52 8.51
N LEU A 498 22.00 7.36 7.29
CA LEU A 498 22.06 6.06 6.63
C LEU A 498 23.09 5.12 7.30
N ARG A 499 24.26 5.64 7.71
CA ARG A 499 25.27 4.85 8.43
C ARG A 499 24.77 4.34 9.78
N THR A 500 24.06 5.15 10.56
CA THR A 500 23.46 4.71 11.83
C THR A 500 22.43 3.61 11.60
N LEU A 501 21.60 3.72 10.55
CA LEU A 501 20.61 2.69 10.22
C LEU A 501 21.25 1.37 9.78
N GLU A 502 22.39 1.41 9.06
CA GLU A 502 23.13 0.20 8.69
C GLU A 502 23.87 -0.42 9.89
N ASN A 503 24.56 0.41 10.69
CA ASN A 503 25.31 -0.03 11.88
C ASN A 503 24.43 -0.65 12.97
N GLU A 504 23.17 -0.20 13.07
CA GLU A 504 22.18 -0.67 14.05
C GLU A 504 21.15 -1.62 13.41
N GLU A 505 21.49 -2.17 12.24
CA GLU A 505 20.77 -3.20 11.46
C GLU A 505 19.33 -2.86 11.04
N VAL A 506 18.92 -1.59 11.19
CA VAL A 506 17.60 -1.08 10.79
C VAL A 506 17.50 -0.93 9.26
N HIS A 507 17.17 -2.04 8.60
CA HIS A 507 17.03 -2.11 7.15
C HIS A 507 16.14 -0.99 6.58
N LEU A 508 16.64 -0.25 5.57
CA LEU A 508 15.90 0.82 4.87
C LEU A 508 14.56 0.36 4.28
N ALA A 509 14.38 -0.95 4.01
CA ALA A 509 13.11 -1.53 3.59
C ALA A 509 11.99 -1.37 4.64
N ASN A 510 12.31 -1.47 5.94
CA ASN A 510 11.36 -1.29 7.04
C ASN A 510 10.85 0.15 7.08
N ILE A 511 11.76 1.11 7.01
CA ILE A 511 11.45 2.54 6.90
C ILE A 511 10.64 2.83 5.64
N SER A 512 11.03 2.27 4.49
CA SER A 512 10.31 2.45 3.22
C SER A 512 8.86 1.96 3.30
N SER A 513 8.63 0.82 3.98
CA SER A 513 7.31 0.27 4.22
C SER A 513 6.46 1.21 5.09
N ILE A 514 7.01 1.70 6.20
CA ILE A 514 6.34 2.65 7.11
C ILE A 514 6.00 3.98 6.40
N LEU A 515 6.98 4.56 5.68
CA LEU A 515 6.89 5.86 5.03
C LEU A 515 6.21 5.85 3.65
N SER A 516 5.78 4.68 3.15
CA SER A 516 4.99 4.58 1.92
C SER A 516 3.79 5.54 1.96
N GLY A 517 3.64 6.38 0.93
CA GLY A 517 2.59 7.42 0.88
C GLY A 517 2.89 8.70 1.67
N SER A 518 4.15 9.01 1.99
CA SER A 518 4.53 10.28 2.62
C SER A 518 4.49 11.50 1.69
N GLY A 519 4.65 11.27 0.38
CA GLY A 519 4.60 12.31 -0.63
C GLY A 519 5.57 13.47 -0.34
N SER A 520 5.07 14.70 -0.43
CA SER A 520 5.86 15.92 -0.20
C SER A 520 6.42 16.08 1.22
N ASN A 521 6.01 15.23 2.17
CA ASN A 521 6.45 15.28 3.56
C ASN A 521 7.48 14.17 3.91
N ALA A 522 7.92 13.38 2.92
CA ALA A 522 8.80 12.22 3.13
C ALA A 522 10.07 12.53 3.94
N ALA A 523 10.81 13.57 3.56
CA ALA A 523 12.04 13.96 4.27
C ALA A 523 11.76 14.33 5.74
N LYS A 524 10.69 15.09 5.99
CA LYS A 524 10.27 15.42 7.37
C LYS A 524 9.87 14.17 8.15
N ALA A 525 9.05 13.29 7.56
CA ALA A 525 8.57 12.08 8.22
C ALA A 525 9.70 11.07 8.51
N PHE A 526 10.70 10.98 7.62
CA PHE A 526 11.93 10.23 7.86
C PHE A 526 12.70 10.80 9.04
N LYS A 527 13.01 12.10 9.04
CA LYS A 527 13.78 12.75 10.12
C LYS A 527 13.04 12.70 11.46
N ASP A 528 11.75 13.00 11.46
CA ASP A 528 10.89 12.90 12.65
C ASP A 528 10.84 11.48 13.23
N LEU A 529 10.89 10.42 12.39
CA LEU A 529 10.88 9.02 12.82
C LEU A 529 12.27 8.58 13.32
N TYR A 530 13.33 8.95 12.61
CA TYR A 530 14.71 8.70 13.01
C TYR A 530 14.98 9.26 14.42
N HIS A 531 14.54 10.48 14.72
CA HIS A 531 14.68 11.09 16.06
C HIS A 531 13.76 10.48 17.16
N LEU A 532 12.96 9.45 16.85
CA LEU A 532 12.37 8.58 17.87
C LEU A 532 13.21 7.34 18.14
N TRP A 533 14.06 6.95 17.19
CA TRP A 533 14.88 5.75 17.26
C TRP A 533 16.31 6.05 17.72
N PHE A 534 16.84 7.22 17.37
CA PHE A 534 18.20 7.65 17.66
C PHE A 534 18.25 9.11 18.14
N ASP A 535 19.26 9.45 18.93
CA ASP A 535 19.61 10.84 19.28
C ASP A 535 20.43 11.53 18.18
N GLU A 536 20.95 12.73 18.45
CA GLU A 536 21.72 13.52 17.48
C GLU A 536 23.13 12.95 17.21
N ASP A 537 23.69 12.18 18.15
CA ASP A 537 24.92 11.41 17.92
C ASP A 537 24.65 10.15 17.06
N GLY A 538 23.38 9.72 16.96
CA GLY A 538 22.98 8.49 16.30
C GLY A 538 22.96 7.27 17.23
N LYS A 539 22.98 7.45 18.54
CA LYS A 539 22.86 6.37 19.53
C LYS A 539 21.38 6.07 19.77
N LYS A 540 21.03 4.81 20.07
CA LYS A 540 19.64 4.39 20.34
C LYS A 540 18.94 5.27 21.39
N ALA A 541 17.82 5.87 21.01
CA ALA A 541 16.93 6.61 21.89
C ALA A 541 16.15 5.66 22.83
N LYS A 542 15.38 6.24 23.78
CA LYS A 542 14.57 5.49 24.75
C LYS A 542 13.72 4.38 24.09
N TYR A 543 13.08 4.68 22.96
CA TYR A 543 12.14 3.77 22.32
C TYR A 543 12.83 2.48 21.83
N LEU A 544 13.93 2.55 21.06
CA LEU A 544 14.64 1.34 20.61
C LEU A 544 15.23 0.54 21.79
N LYS A 545 15.82 1.23 22.78
CA LYS A 545 16.34 0.57 23.99
C LYS A 545 15.27 -0.25 24.72
N SER A 546 14.04 0.27 24.82
CA SER A 546 12.91 -0.47 25.40
C SER A 546 12.40 -1.62 24.53
N LEU A 547 12.45 -1.50 23.20
CA LEU A 547 12.17 -2.62 22.30
C LEU A 547 13.18 -3.76 22.50
N GLU A 548 14.46 -3.45 22.59
CA GLU A 548 15.54 -4.43 22.75
C GLU A 548 15.50 -5.12 24.12
N MET A 549 15.35 -4.36 25.22
CA MET A 549 15.27 -4.91 26.57
C MET A 549 14.06 -5.85 26.80
N GLU A 550 12.97 -5.67 26.07
CA GLU A 550 11.75 -6.50 26.19
C GLU A 550 11.59 -7.49 25.02
N GLY A 551 12.62 -7.67 24.17
CA GLY A 551 12.65 -8.69 23.10
C GLY A 551 11.73 -8.43 21.91
N VAL A 552 11.53 -7.17 21.53
CA VAL A 552 10.54 -6.75 20.52
C VAL A 552 11.21 -6.29 19.21
N ASN A 553 11.33 -7.19 18.25
CA ASN A 553 11.96 -6.88 16.96
C ASN A 553 11.23 -5.76 16.18
N LEU A 554 11.97 -4.72 15.77
CA LEU A 554 11.45 -3.53 15.08
C LEU A 554 10.76 -3.84 13.74
N SER A 555 11.10 -4.94 13.08
CA SER A 555 10.44 -5.39 11.84
C SER A 555 8.94 -5.68 12.07
N ASN A 556 8.55 -6.17 13.25
CA ASN A 556 7.15 -6.41 13.60
C ASN A 556 6.36 -5.10 13.72
N MET A 557 6.92 -4.08 14.40
CA MET A 557 6.31 -2.75 14.40
C MET A 557 6.27 -2.16 12.97
N SER A 558 7.28 -2.43 12.14
CA SER A 558 7.36 -1.93 10.76
C SER A 558 6.33 -2.56 9.82
N SER A 559 6.00 -3.84 10.04
CA SER A 559 4.90 -4.55 9.37
C SER A 559 3.54 -3.92 9.72
N ILE A 560 3.29 -3.71 11.01
CA ILE A 560 2.06 -3.11 11.54
C ILE A 560 1.88 -1.66 11.03
N LEU A 561 2.95 -0.87 11.12
CA LEU A 561 2.97 0.56 10.78
C LEU A 561 3.19 0.84 9.29
N SER A 562 3.22 -0.19 8.44
CA SER A 562 3.32 -0.04 6.98
C SER A 562 2.23 0.89 6.45
N LYS A 563 2.60 1.76 5.50
CA LYS A 563 1.72 2.79 4.88
C LYS A 563 1.18 3.83 5.87
N SER A 564 1.90 4.10 6.97
CA SER A 564 1.61 5.26 7.83
C SER A 564 1.93 6.60 7.13
N GLY A 565 2.79 6.58 6.12
CA GLY A 565 3.17 7.75 5.34
C GLY A 565 3.69 8.88 6.23
N SER A 566 3.25 10.11 5.96
CA SER A 566 3.70 11.29 6.72
C SER A 566 3.27 11.31 8.19
N ASN A 567 2.43 10.36 8.62
CA ASN A 567 2.01 10.23 10.02
C ASN A 567 2.82 9.16 10.79
N ALA A 568 3.81 8.53 10.16
CA ALA A 568 4.65 7.49 10.77
C ALA A 568 5.19 7.79 12.18
N PRO A 569 5.72 9.01 12.49
CA PRO A 569 6.21 9.31 13.84
C PRO A 569 5.09 9.30 14.89
N LYS A 570 3.87 9.71 14.51
CA LYS A 570 2.68 9.64 15.37
C LYS A 570 2.18 8.21 15.51
N ALA A 571 2.13 7.45 14.41
CA ALA A 571 1.70 6.06 14.41
C ALA A 571 2.62 5.18 15.30
N PHE A 572 3.94 5.38 15.19
CA PHE A 572 4.92 4.71 16.04
C PHE A 572 4.74 5.05 17.53
N LYS A 573 4.65 6.34 17.89
CA LYS A 573 4.37 6.77 19.28
C LYS A 573 3.10 6.14 19.83
N ASN A 574 2.00 6.22 19.07
CA ASN A 574 0.70 5.71 19.49
C ASN A 574 0.69 4.18 19.71
N LEU A 575 1.41 3.41 18.89
CA LEU A 575 1.52 1.97 19.08
C LEU A 575 2.41 1.63 20.28
N TYR A 576 3.56 2.30 20.39
CA TYR A 576 4.48 2.14 21.51
C TYR A 576 3.80 2.43 22.86
N SER A 577 3.00 3.51 22.96
CA SER A 577 2.31 3.90 24.20
C SER A 577 1.19 2.95 24.66
N ILE A 578 0.89 1.90 23.89
CA ILE A 578 -0.06 0.84 24.28
C ILE A 578 0.69 -0.46 24.58
N TRP A 579 1.81 -0.71 23.89
CA TRP A 579 2.68 -1.85 24.15
C TRP A 579 3.57 -1.67 25.38
N PHE A 580 3.98 -0.44 25.69
CA PHE A 580 4.93 -0.13 26.79
C PHE A 580 4.39 0.94 27.73
N ASP A 581 4.72 0.81 29.01
CA ASP A 581 4.46 1.82 30.03
C ASP A 581 5.49 2.98 30.01
N GLU A 582 5.33 3.95 30.90
CA GLU A 582 6.22 5.11 30.99
C GLU A 582 7.67 4.75 31.36
N SER A 583 7.90 3.60 32.02
CA SER A 583 9.24 3.07 32.29
C SER A 583 9.85 2.36 31.07
N GLY A 584 9.02 2.01 30.08
CA GLY A 584 9.41 1.31 28.87
C GLY A 584 9.29 -0.21 28.96
N LYS A 585 8.50 -0.75 29.90
CA LYS A 585 8.25 -2.18 30.06
C LYS A 585 6.93 -2.59 29.41
N LYS A 586 6.80 -3.84 28.91
CA LYS A 586 5.56 -4.33 28.30
C LYS A 586 4.37 -4.17 29.23
N THR A 587 3.26 -3.61 28.73
CA THR A 587 2.02 -3.42 29.47
C THR A 587 1.35 -4.75 29.88
N LYS A 588 0.44 -4.69 30.86
CA LYS A 588 -0.33 -5.87 31.31
C LYS A 588 -1.09 -6.53 30.16
N GLN A 589 -1.68 -5.75 29.25
CA GLN A 589 -2.42 -6.27 28.09
C GLN A 589 -1.51 -7.06 27.14
N LEU A 590 -0.32 -6.54 26.82
CA LEU A 590 0.62 -7.25 25.94
C LEU A 590 1.13 -8.55 26.58
N LYS A 591 1.46 -8.53 27.88
CA LYS A 591 1.83 -9.73 28.65
C LYS A 591 0.69 -10.76 28.76
N ALA A 592 -0.55 -10.31 28.83
CA ALA A 592 -1.71 -11.21 28.81
C ALA A 592 -1.86 -11.92 27.45
N ILE A 593 -1.66 -11.22 26.33
CA ILE A 593 -1.68 -11.83 24.98
C ILE A 593 -0.56 -12.87 24.82
N GLU A 594 0.65 -12.56 25.29
CA GLU A 594 1.79 -13.49 25.25
C GLU A 594 1.53 -14.77 26.07
N ASN A 595 0.86 -14.65 27.23
CA ASN A 595 0.43 -15.81 28.04
C ASN A 595 -0.62 -16.70 27.35
N GLU A 596 -1.40 -16.18 26.40
CA GLU A 596 -2.35 -16.96 25.59
C GLU A 596 -1.70 -17.67 24.38
N GLY A 597 -0.37 -17.68 24.29
CA GLY A 597 0.36 -18.30 23.17
C GLY A 597 0.25 -17.51 21.86
N VAL A 598 0.03 -16.20 21.95
CA VAL A 598 0.01 -15.28 20.81
C VAL A 598 1.18 -14.31 20.97
N ASN A 599 2.20 -14.46 20.13
CA ASN A 599 3.40 -13.63 20.20
C ASN A 599 3.29 -12.36 19.35
N ILE A 600 4.29 -11.50 19.43
CA ILE A 600 4.33 -10.22 18.69
C ILE A 600 4.36 -10.42 17.17
N ALA A 601 4.91 -11.54 16.66
CA ALA A 601 4.83 -11.88 15.24
C ALA A 601 3.40 -12.26 14.81
N ASN A 602 2.61 -12.92 15.66
CA ASN A 602 1.18 -13.15 15.40
C ASN A 602 0.40 -11.82 15.37
N ILE A 603 0.64 -10.92 16.34
CA ILE A 603 0.03 -9.57 16.37
C ILE A 603 0.41 -8.77 15.12
N SER A 604 1.69 -8.83 14.73
CA SER A 604 2.26 -8.22 13.51
C SER A 604 1.60 -8.74 12.23
N SER A 605 1.34 -10.04 12.18
CA SER A 605 0.66 -10.70 11.06
C SER A 605 -0.81 -10.27 10.95
N ILE A 606 -1.55 -10.25 12.07
CA ILE A 606 -2.95 -9.78 12.12
C ILE A 606 -3.06 -8.31 11.69
N LEU A 607 -2.24 -7.44 12.29
CA LEU A 607 -2.33 -5.97 12.13
C LEU A 607 -1.46 -5.41 11.00
N HIS A 608 -0.93 -6.27 10.12
CA HIS A 608 -0.10 -5.88 8.98
C HIS A 608 -0.78 -4.78 8.14
N GLY A 609 -0.06 -3.68 7.88
CA GLY A 609 -0.58 -2.54 7.13
C GLY A 609 -1.67 -1.74 7.84
N GLY A 610 -1.81 -1.87 9.17
CA GLY A 610 -2.72 -1.05 9.97
C GLY A 610 -2.36 0.45 10.00
N GLY A 611 -1.08 0.78 9.77
CA GLY A 611 -0.58 2.15 9.60
C GLY A 611 -0.91 3.05 10.79
N LEU A 612 -1.40 4.26 10.50
CA LEU A 612 -1.81 5.25 11.53
C LEU A 612 -2.87 4.73 12.51
N ASN A 613 -3.75 3.83 12.06
CA ASN A 613 -4.86 3.33 12.86
C ASN A 613 -4.53 2.01 13.58
N ALA A 614 -3.32 1.46 13.39
CA ALA A 614 -2.91 0.20 13.99
C ALA A 614 -3.00 0.20 15.53
N SER A 615 -2.64 1.30 16.18
CA SER A 615 -2.73 1.44 17.64
C SER A 615 -4.19 1.36 18.14
N LYS A 616 -5.13 1.92 17.37
CA LYS A 616 -6.57 1.83 17.65
C LYS A 616 -7.06 0.40 17.46
N ALA A 617 -6.74 -0.22 16.32
CA ALA A 617 -7.15 -1.59 16.01
C ALA A 617 -6.53 -2.63 16.98
N PHE A 618 -5.30 -2.41 17.44
CA PHE A 618 -4.70 -3.21 18.52
C PHE A 618 -5.54 -3.10 19.80
N LYS A 619 -5.84 -1.88 20.26
CA LYS A 619 -6.64 -1.69 21.47
C LYS A 619 -8.04 -2.31 21.35
N GLU A 620 -8.77 -2.04 20.27
CA GLU A 620 -10.12 -2.60 20.06
C GLU A 620 -10.11 -4.14 19.98
N LEU A 621 -9.00 -4.76 19.55
CA LEU A 621 -8.83 -6.21 19.58
C LEU A 621 -8.49 -6.72 21.00
N CYS A 622 -7.64 -6.00 21.75
CA CYS A 622 -7.37 -6.28 23.17
C CYS A 622 -8.63 -6.20 24.02
N ASP A 623 -9.46 -5.17 23.83
CA ASP A 623 -10.70 -4.94 24.58
C ASP A 623 -11.79 -5.99 24.25
N LEU A 624 -11.66 -6.71 23.12
CA LEU A 624 -12.48 -7.90 22.80
C LEU A 624 -11.94 -9.19 23.48
N TRP A 625 -10.66 -9.25 23.80
CA TRP A 625 -9.99 -10.43 24.36
C TRP A 625 -9.90 -10.40 25.90
N PHE A 626 -9.63 -9.23 26.47
CA PHE A 626 -9.43 -9.01 27.91
C PHE A 626 -10.24 -7.82 28.44
N ASP A 627 -10.66 -7.90 29.70
CA ASP A 627 -11.22 -6.78 30.45
C ASP A 627 -10.14 -5.78 30.90
N ALA A 628 -10.56 -4.68 31.56
CA ALA A 628 -9.67 -3.63 32.03
C ALA A 628 -8.64 -4.11 33.08
N GLU A 629 -8.93 -5.21 33.80
CA GLU A 629 -7.97 -5.84 34.72
C GLU A 629 -7.02 -6.82 34.03
N GLY A 630 -7.25 -7.15 32.75
CA GLY A 630 -6.46 -8.09 31.96
C GLY A 630 -6.93 -9.54 32.04
N LYS A 631 -8.18 -9.80 32.47
CA LYS A 631 -8.77 -11.15 32.53
C LYS A 631 -9.56 -11.44 31.26
N LYS A 632 -9.66 -12.72 30.89
CA LYS A 632 -10.35 -13.18 29.67
C LYS A 632 -11.82 -12.73 29.59
N THR A 633 -12.24 -12.16 28.47
CA THR A 633 -13.65 -11.86 28.18
C THR A 633 -14.47 -13.14 27.94
N GLN A 634 -15.79 -12.99 27.75
CA GLN A 634 -16.65 -14.10 27.30
C GLN A 634 -16.19 -14.70 25.95
N TYR A 635 -15.58 -13.89 25.06
CA TYR A 635 -15.10 -14.37 23.76
C TYR A 635 -13.99 -15.42 23.92
N LEU A 636 -12.92 -15.10 24.66
CA LEU A 636 -11.83 -16.07 24.92
C LEU A 636 -12.33 -17.29 25.71
N LYS A 637 -13.10 -17.07 26.79
CA LYS A 637 -13.67 -18.15 27.61
C LYS A 637 -14.52 -19.14 26.79
N THR A 638 -15.22 -18.65 25.76
CA THR A 638 -16.01 -19.49 24.85
C THR A 638 -15.13 -20.24 23.86
N LEU A 639 -14.14 -19.56 23.27
CA LEU A 639 -13.16 -20.18 22.36
C LEU A 639 -12.45 -21.37 23.04
N GLU A 640 -11.87 -21.15 24.22
CA GLU A 640 -11.19 -22.19 25.01
C GLU A 640 -12.09 -23.39 25.32
N LYS A 641 -13.27 -23.12 25.90
CA LYS A 641 -14.27 -24.14 26.27
C LYS A 641 -14.68 -25.00 25.06
N GLU A 642 -14.77 -24.40 23.89
CA GLU A 642 -15.23 -25.05 22.66
C GLU A 642 -14.06 -25.63 21.83
N GLY A 643 -12.82 -25.56 22.30
CA GLY A 643 -11.65 -26.18 21.66
C GLY A 643 -11.05 -25.36 20.51
N VAL A 644 -11.24 -24.05 20.51
CA VAL A 644 -10.57 -23.09 19.61
C VAL A 644 -9.53 -22.32 20.42
N ASN A 645 -8.25 -22.37 20.05
CA ASN A 645 -7.25 -21.51 20.70
C ASN A 645 -7.11 -20.16 19.97
N LEU A 646 -6.52 -19.18 20.66
CA LEU A 646 -6.38 -17.84 20.08
C LEU A 646 -5.44 -17.84 18.87
N THR A 647 -4.41 -18.68 18.86
CA THR A 647 -3.48 -18.89 17.73
C THR A 647 -4.19 -19.35 16.45
N ASN A 648 -5.22 -20.20 16.54
CA ASN A 648 -6.07 -20.59 15.40
C ASN A 648 -6.77 -19.36 14.79
N MET A 649 -7.36 -18.53 15.64
CA MET A 649 -8.01 -17.27 15.23
C MET A 649 -6.98 -16.30 14.63
N SER A 650 -5.81 -16.15 15.26
CA SER A 650 -4.71 -15.31 14.77
C SER A 650 -4.23 -15.70 13.38
N SER A 651 -4.15 -17.01 13.09
CA SER A 651 -3.74 -17.50 11.77
C SER A 651 -4.74 -17.11 10.68
N ILE A 652 -6.04 -17.30 10.94
CA ILE A 652 -7.11 -16.93 10.00
C ILE A 652 -7.14 -15.40 9.79
N LEU A 653 -6.97 -14.62 10.87
CA LEU A 653 -7.05 -13.16 10.87
C LEU A 653 -5.76 -12.44 10.41
N SER A 654 -4.71 -13.19 10.06
CA SER A 654 -3.51 -12.68 9.38
C SER A 654 -3.89 -11.81 8.18
N GLY A 655 -3.36 -10.59 8.10
CA GLY A 655 -3.65 -9.62 7.04
C GLY A 655 -4.96 -8.82 7.20
N ALA A 656 -5.62 -8.86 8.36
CA ALA A 656 -6.83 -8.05 8.61
C ALA A 656 -6.55 -6.54 8.76
N GLY A 657 -5.34 -6.18 9.21
CA GLY A 657 -4.92 -4.79 9.39
C GLY A 657 -5.85 -4.02 10.34
N VAL A 658 -6.31 -2.84 9.93
CA VAL A 658 -7.25 -2.01 10.70
C VAL A 658 -8.60 -2.70 10.98
N ASN A 659 -8.97 -3.73 10.21
CA ASN A 659 -10.26 -4.41 10.34
C ASN A 659 -10.23 -5.57 11.35
N ALA A 660 -9.08 -5.86 11.98
CA ALA A 660 -8.91 -7.02 12.85
C ALA A 660 -9.95 -7.16 13.99
N PRO A 661 -10.36 -6.09 14.73
CA PRO A 661 -11.39 -6.20 15.77
C PRO A 661 -12.74 -6.65 15.22
N LYS A 662 -13.18 -6.02 14.11
CA LYS A 662 -14.41 -6.41 13.42
C LYS A 662 -14.30 -7.83 12.88
N SER A 663 -13.19 -8.18 12.23
CA SER A 663 -13.00 -9.49 11.60
C SER A 663 -12.93 -10.62 12.63
N PHE A 664 -12.36 -10.37 13.82
CA PHE A 664 -12.42 -11.29 14.95
C PHE A 664 -13.85 -11.49 15.45
N LYS A 665 -14.60 -10.39 15.65
CA LYS A 665 -15.99 -10.46 16.10
C LYS A 665 -16.89 -11.15 15.08
N ASP A 666 -16.81 -10.78 13.81
CA ASP A 666 -17.61 -11.37 12.74
C ASP A 666 -17.29 -12.87 12.57
N LEU A 667 -16.03 -13.29 12.72
CA LEU A 667 -15.63 -14.71 12.71
C LEU A 667 -16.13 -15.47 13.93
N TYR A 668 -16.03 -14.88 15.12
CA TYR A 668 -16.63 -15.43 16.34
C TYR A 668 -18.15 -15.59 16.19
N ASP A 669 -18.83 -14.58 15.64
CA ASP A 669 -20.27 -14.61 15.38
C ASP A 669 -20.65 -15.56 14.23
N ALA A 670 -19.72 -15.94 13.34
CA ALA A 670 -19.92 -17.06 12.40
C ALA A 670 -19.73 -18.42 13.09
N PHE A 671 -18.83 -18.51 14.07
CA PHE A 671 -18.49 -19.72 14.81
C PHE A 671 -19.49 -20.06 15.94
N PHE A 672 -20.11 -19.07 16.60
CA PHE A 672 -20.92 -19.25 17.81
C PHE A 672 -22.24 -18.48 17.80
N ASP A 673 -23.24 -18.99 18.53
CA ASP A 673 -24.45 -18.25 18.88
C ASP A 673 -24.26 -17.36 20.12
N GLU A 674 -25.26 -16.53 20.44
CA GLU A 674 -25.26 -15.61 21.59
C GLU A 674 -25.06 -16.32 22.95
N ARG A 675 -25.30 -17.64 23.01
CA ARG A 675 -25.13 -18.50 24.19
C ARG A 675 -23.77 -19.22 24.18
N GLY A 676 -22.87 -18.84 23.26
CA GLY A 676 -21.54 -19.41 23.10
C GLY A 676 -21.52 -20.84 22.55
N LYS A 677 -22.62 -21.34 21.96
CA LYS A 677 -22.63 -22.69 21.37
C LYS A 677 -22.22 -22.63 19.90
N LYS A 678 -21.43 -23.60 19.44
CA LYS A 678 -21.01 -23.69 18.02
C LYS A 678 -22.21 -23.54 17.06
N LYS A 679 -22.10 -22.65 16.07
CA LYS A 679 -23.07 -22.49 14.98
C LYS A 679 -22.99 -23.64 13.98
N ARG A 680 -23.94 -23.68 13.05
CA ARG A 680 -24.17 -24.80 12.12
C ARG A 680 -22.93 -25.18 11.33
N ASN A 681 -22.32 -24.23 10.62
CA ASN A 681 -21.21 -24.46 9.71
C ASN A 681 -19.98 -25.01 10.47
N LEU A 682 -19.68 -24.45 11.65
CA LEU A 682 -18.58 -24.95 12.50
C LEU A 682 -18.89 -26.34 13.08
N LYS A 683 -20.15 -26.62 13.43
CA LYS A 683 -20.56 -27.98 13.84
C LYS A 683 -20.32 -29.00 12.73
N HIS A 684 -20.59 -28.69 11.46
CA HIS A 684 -20.45 -29.65 10.36
C HIS A 684 -19.00 -30.16 10.21
N PHE A 685 -18.00 -29.27 10.28
CA PHE A 685 -16.58 -29.65 10.20
C PHE A 685 -16.10 -30.56 11.34
N ILE A 686 -16.56 -30.30 12.58
CA ILE A 686 -15.99 -30.86 13.82
C ILE A 686 -16.97 -31.83 14.52
N LYS A 687 -17.82 -32.53 13.76
CA LYS A 687 -18.90 -33.39 14.29
C LYS A 687 -18.44 -34.82 14.64
N GLY A 688 -17.41 -34.98 15.46
CA GLY A 688 -17.06 -36.32 15.99
C GLY A 688 -15.68 -36.45 16.60
N LYS A 689 -15.21 -37.70 16.68
CA LYS A 689 -13.84 -38.12 17.03
C LYS A 689 -13.45 -39.24 16.06
N GLY A 690 -12.33 -39.09 15.36
CA GLY A 690 -11.89 -39.97 14.29
C GLY A 690 -11.15 -39.19 13.21
N GLU A 691 -10.55 -39.89 12.25
CA GLU A 691 -9.73 -39.27 11.21
C GLU A 691 -10.57 -38.57 10.12
N ASP A 692 -11.84 -38.95 9.93
CA ASP A 692 -12.83 -38.36 9.00
C ASP A 692 -13.24 -36.89 9.27
N HIS A 693 -12.70 -36.23 10.30
CA HIS A 693 -13.16 -34.92 10.77
C HIS A 693 -12.08 -33.83 10.76
N PHE A 694 -12.48 -32.61 10.39
CA PHE A 694 -11.58 -31.45 10.42
C PHE A 694 -11.41 -30.95 11.87
N THR A 695 -10.16 -30.80 12.29
CA THR A 695 -9.83 -30.11 13.56
C THR A 695 -9.77 -28.60 13.37
N MET A 696 -9.82 -27.83 14.46
CA MET A 696 -9.56 -26.38 14.41
C MET A 696 -8.18 -26.04 13.86
N HIS A 697 -7.17 -26.89 14.11
CA HIS A 697 -5.86 -26.72 13.51
C HIS A 697 -5.96 -26.79 11.98
N ASN A 698 -6.65 -27.79 11.43
CA ASN A 698 -6.85 -27.93 9.99
C ASN A 698 -7.56 -26.70 9.39
N ILE A 699 -8.71 -26.31 9.96
CA ILE A 699 -9.49 -25.15 9.50
C ILE A 699 -8.62 -23.87 9.53
N SER A 700 -7.83 -23.67 10.59
CA SER A 700 -6.97 -22.49 10.74
C SER A 700 -5.74 -22.48 9.83
N GLY A 701 -5.20 -23.65 9.47
CA GLY A 701 -4.11 -23.77 8.49
C GLY A 701 -4.59 -23.48 7.08
N ILE A 702 -5.75 -24.01 6.70
CA ILE A 702 -6.36 -23.80 5.38
C ILE A 702 -6.80 -22.34 5.19
N LEU A 703 -7.53 -21.80 6.15
CA LEU A 703 -8.05 -20.42 6.11
C LEU A 703 -7.03 -19.38 6.59
N SER A 704 -5.77 -19.77 6.82
CA SER A 704 -4.69 -18.86 7.21
C SER A 704 -4.53 -17.73 6.19
N GLY A 705 -4.39 -16.49 6.65
CA GLY A 705 -4.29 -15.31 5.76
C GLY A 705 -5.61 -14.83 5.14
N SER A 706 -6.77 -15.28 5.62
CA SER A 706 -8.07 -14.75 5.17
C SER A 706 -8.32 -13.30 5.61
N GLY A 707 -7.71 -12.88 6.72
CA GLY A 707 -7.68 -11.50 7.19
C GLY A 707 -9.06 -10.88 7.33
N ALA A 708 -9.27 -9.76 6.65
CA ALA A 708 -10.53 -9.01 6.66
C ALA A 708 -11.73 -9.74 6.01
N LYS A 709 -11.50 -10.92 5.41
CA LYS A 709 -12.50 -11.77 4.74
C LYS A 709 -12.64 -13.16 5.38
N ALA A 710 -12.27 -13.30 6.66
CA ALA A 710 -12.33 -14.57 7.38
C ALA A 710 -13.71 -15.27 7.31
N VAL A 711 -14.81 -14.51 7.38
CA VAL A 711 -16.18 -15.06 7.30
C VAL A 711 -16.56 -15.47 5.88
N ASP A 712 -16.26 -14.64 4.87
CA ASP A 712 -16.45 -14.97 3.45
C ASP A 712 -15.74 -16.30 3.11
N ALA A 713 -14.47 -16.40 3.49
CA ALA A 713 -13.62 -17.55 3.23
C ALA A 713 -14.13 -18.80 3.96
N PHE A 714 -14.52 -18.69 5.24
CA PHE A 714 -15.06 -19.79 6.01
C PHE A 714 -16.38 -20.34 5.43
N ASN A 715 -17.27 -19.45 4.95
CA ASN A 715 -18.55 -19.87 4.37
C ASN A 715 -18.39 -20.43 2.95
N GLU A 716 -17.58 -19.79 2.07
CA GLU A 716 -17.27 -20.36 0.75
C GLU A 716 -16.61 -21.75 0.89
N PHE A 717 -15.70 -21.90 1.85
CA PHE A 717 -15.03 -23.16 2.15
C PHE A 717 -16.01 -24.22 2.68
N HIS A 718 -16.90 -23.84 3.61
CA HIS A 718 -17.98 -24.71 4.09
C HIS A 718 -18.84 -25.25 2.93
N ASP A 719 -19.29 -24.36 2.04
CA ASP A 719 -20.25 -24.69 0.97
C ASP A 719 -19.63 -25.52 -0.18
N VAL A 720 -18.32 -25.78 -0.16
CA VAL A 720 -17.65 -26.78 -1.03
C VAL A 720 -17.66 -28.19 -0.42
N TYR A 721 -17.53 -28.29 0.91
CA TYR A 721 -17.49 -29.58 1.63
C TYR A 721 -18.85 -30.08 2.09
N PHE A 722 -19.81 -29.17 2.33
CA PHE A 722 -21.12 -29.50 2.90
C PHE A 722 -22.23 -28.74 2.18
N ASN A 723 -23.37 -29.41 1.99
CA ASN A 723 -24.60 -28.69 1.64
C ASN A 723 -25.15 -27.92 2.86
N SER A 724 -26.17 -27.09 2.65
CA SER A 724 -26.89 -26.43 3.75
C SER A 724 -27.41 -27.42 4.80
N GLU A 725 -27.80 -28.63 4.37
CA GLU A 725 -28.12 -29.81 5.18
C GLU A 725 -27.11 -30.10 6.31
N GLY A 726 -25.81 -30.03 5.97
CA GLY A 726 -24.70 -30.64 6.72
C GLY A 726 -24.31 -32.04 6.23
N LYS A 727 -24.81 -32.45 5.05
CA LYS A 727 -24.37 -33.65 4.32
C LYS A 727 -23.09 -33.31 3.56
N ARG A 728 -22.10 -34.22 3.58
CA ARG A 728 -20.85 -34.11 2.80
C ARG A 728 -21.17 -33.98 1.31
N SER A 729 -20.42 -33.16 0.57
CA SER A 729 -20.45 -33.13 -0.89
C SER A 729 -19.81 -34.40 -1.49
N ASN A 730 -20.14 -34.73 -2.73
CA ASN A 730 -19.51 -35.87 -3.44
C ASN A 730 -17.99 -35.71 -3.45
N LEU A 731 -17.50 -34.53 -3.86
CA LEU A 731 -16.09 -34.13 -3.82
C LEU A 731 -15.37 -34.53 -2.53
N LEU A 732 -16.00 -34.38 -1.36
CA LEU A 732 -15.42 -34.80 -0.08
C LEU A 732 -15.38 -36.33 0.07
N ASN A 733 -16.48 -37.00 -0.28
CA ASN A 733 -16.55 -38.46 -0.23
C ASN A 733 -15.52 -39.09 -1.18
N ASP A 734 -15.35 -38.55 -2.38
CA ASP A 734 -14.44 -39.08 -3.41
C ASP A 734 -12.98 -39.00 -2.95
N PHE A 735 -12.58 -37.88 -2.32
CA PHE A 735 -11.28 -37.75 -1.63
C PHE A 735 -11.09 -38.79 -0.51
N TYR A 736 -12.09 -38.98 0.35
CA TYR A 736 -12.02 -39.96 1.45
C TYR A 736 -11.99 -41.41 0.93
N ASN A 737 -12.76 -41.72 -0.11
CA ASN A 737 -12.84 -43.04 -0.73
C ASN A 737 -11.50 -43.53 -1.29
N ILE A 738 -10.62 -42.61 -1.72
CA ILE A 738 -9.24 -42.92 -2.16
C ILE A 738 -8.18 -42.66 -1.08
N GLY A 739 -8.58 -42.32 0.15
CA GLY A 739 -7.71 -42.27 1.34
C GLY A 739 -7.14 -40.89 1.72
N PHE A 740 -7.60 -39.78 1.15
CA PHE A 740 -7.21 -38.45 1.64
C PHE A 740 -7.94 -38.14 2.97
N THR A 741 -7.18 -37.89 4.02
CA THR A 741 -7.71 -37.39 5.29
C THR A 741 -7.91 -35.86 5.27
N PRO A 742 -8.74 -35.29 6.16
CA PRO A 742 -8.77 -33.85 6.46
C PRO A 742 -7.40 -33.22 6.69
N SER A 743 -6.44 -33.96 7.27
CA SER A 743 -5.08 -33.47 7.47
C SER A 743 -4.26 -33.43 6.17
N ASN A 744 -4.49 -34.35 5.23
CA ASN A 744 -3.88 -34.28 3.90
C ASN A 744 -4.45 -33.10 3.10
N LEU A 745 -5.79 -32.94 3.10
CA LEU A 745 -6.47 -31.80 2.49
C LEU A 745 -6.08 -30.47 3.17
N SER A 746 -5.78 -30.50 4.46
CA SER A 746 -5.27 -29.34 5.21
C SER A 746 -3.84 -28.95 4.86
N CYS A 747 -3.03 -29.91 4.42
CA CYS A 747 -1.65 -29.67 4.04
C CYS A 747 -1.61 -29.10 2.60
N ILE A 748 -2.29 -29.72 1.64
CA ILE A 748 -2.35 -29.24 0.25
C ILE A 748 -3.05 -27.87 0.08
N LEU A 749 -3.98 -27.53 0.98
CA LEU A 749 -4.69 -26.24 1.00
C LEU A 749 -4.14 -25.24 2.04
N CYS A 750 -3.00 -25.53 2.68
CA CYS A 750 -2.42 -24.65 3.70
C CYS A 750 -2.17 -23.24 3.15
N ARG A 751 -2.52 -22.20 3.93
CA ARG A 751 -2.49 -20.78 3.52
C ARG A 751 -3.37 -20.44 2.30
N GLY A 752 -4.32 -21.29 1.94
CA GLY A 752 -5.29 -21.03 0.87
C GLY A 752 -6.15 -19.79 1.13
N GLY A 753 -6.48 -19.51 2.40
CA GLY A 753 -7.18 -18.30 2.83
C GLY A 753 -8.50 -18.09 2.06
N ILE A 754 -8.69 -16.90 1.51
CA ILE A 754 -9.84 -16.56 0.64
C ILE A 754 -9.92 -17.35 -0.67
N ARG A 755 -8.95 -18.21 -0.99
CA ARG A 755 -8.92 -19.09 -2.17
C ARG A 755 -9.07 -20.56 -1.84
N ALA A 756 -9.24 -20.93 -0.57
CA ALA A 756 -9.28 -22.34 -0.17
C ALA A 756 -10.35 -23.16 -0.92
N GLY A 757 -11.54 -22.59 -1.14
CA GLY A 757 -12.63 -23.22 -1.91
C GLY A 757 -12.30 -23.40 -3.40
N SER A 758 -11.70 -22.40 -4.04
CA SER A 758 -11.31 -22.48 -5.47
C SER A 758 -10.08 -23.35 -5.71
N ASN A 759 -9.05 -23.27 -4.86
CA ASN A 759 -7.89 -24.17 -4.90
C ASN A 759 -8.30 -25.64 -4.79
N LEU A 760 -9.27 -25.97 -3.92
CA LEU A 760 -9.80 -27.32 -3.78
C LEU A 760 -10.57 -27.81 -5.02
N ARG A 761 -11.39 -26.95 -5.64
CA ARG A 761 -12.10 -27.31 -6.88
C ARG A 761 -11.12 -27.62 -8.01
N ASN A 762 -10.04 -26.85 -8.13
CA ASN A 762 -8.95 -27.15 -9.06
C ASN A 762 -8.28 -28.49 -8.71
N PHE A 763 -7.92 -28.71 -7.44
CA PHE A 763 -7.29 -29.95 -6.99
C PHE A 763 -8.14 -31.19 -7.30
N TYR A 764 -9.46 -31.09 -7.07
CA TYR A 764 -10.40 -32.14 -7.42
C TYR A 764 -10.41 -32.42 -8.94
N ALA A 765 -10.43 -31.38 -9.78
CA ALA A 765 -10.39 -31.53 -11.24
C ALA A 765 -9.08 -32.15 -11.79
N VAL A 766 -7.98 -32.07 -11.03
CA VAL A 766 -6.71 -32.78 -11.33
C VAL A 766 -6.76 -34.23 -10.82
N CYS A 767 -7.33 -34.45 -9.63
CA CYS A 767 -7.37 -35.75 -8.96
C CYS A 767 -8.45 -36.70 -9.50
N PHE A 768 -9.52 -36.21 -10.11
CA PHE A 768 -10.70 -36.98 -10.50
C PHE A 768 -11.22 -36.66 -11.91
N ASN A 769 -11.90 -37.63 -12.52
CA ASN A 769 -12.65 -37.44 -13.76
C ASN A 769 -14.05 -36.83 -13.50
N GLY A 770 -14.83 -36.62 -14.57
CA GLY A 770 -16.19 -36.07 -14.48
C GLY A 770 -17.22 -36.97 -13.78
N GLU A 771 -16.86 -38.21 -13.46
CA GLU A 771 -17.73 -39.23 -12.82
C GLU A 771 -17.33 -39.47 -11.35
N GLY A 772 -16.26 -38.82 -10.85
CA GLY A 772 -15.75 -38.98 -9.48
C GLY A 772 -14.71 -40.09 -9.32
N GLU A 773 -14.29 -40.73 -10.41
CA GLU A 773 -13.22 -41.73 -10.38
C GLU A 773 -11.83 -41.08 -10.41
N LYS A 774 -10.82 -41.78 -9.87
CA LYS A 774 -9.42 -41.33 -9.85
C LYS A 774 -8.92 -41.03 -11.28
N SER A 775 -8.35 -39.84 -11.49
CA SER A 775 -7.72 -39.49 -12.76
C SER A 775 -6.51 -40.37 -13.06
N LYS A 776 -6.15 -40.55 -14.35
CA LYS A 776 -4.94 -41.28 -14.73
C LYS A 776 -3.69 -40.73 -14.04
N LEU A 777 -3.59 -39.40 -13.98
CA LEU A 777 -2.52 -38.65 -13.34
C LEU A 777 -2.31 -39.09 -11.89
N LEU A 778 -3.39 -39.18 -11.11
CA LEU A 778 -3.33 -39.62 -9.72
C LEU A 778 -3.18 -41.15 -9.60
N ALA A 779 -3.64 -41.92 -10.58
CA ALA A 779 -3.41 -43.37 -10.64
C ALA A 779 -1.92 -43.70 -10.85
N ASP A 780 -1.23 -43.02 -11.76
CA ASP A 780 0.19 -43.23 -12.06
C ASP A 780 1.06 -43.07 -10.79
N PHE A 781 0.80 -42.05 -9.95
CA PHE A 781 1.45 -41.88 -8.65
C PHE A 781 1.19 -43.03 -7.67
N TYR A 782 -0.05 -43.53 -7.57
CA TYR A 782 -0.40 -44.63 -6.66
C TYR A 782 0.21 -45.96 -7.14
N ASN A 783 0.33 -46.16 -8.45
CA ASN A 783 0.91 -47.37 -9.04
C ASN A 783 2.40 -47.54 -8.68
N ILE A 784 3.13 -46.45 -8.46
CA ILE A 784 4.52 -46.44 -7.97
C ILE A 784 4.62 -46.23 -6.44
N GLY A 785 3.51 -46.30 -5.71
CA GLY A 785 3.49 -46.37 -4.25
C GLY A 785 3.31 -45.06 -3.47
N PHE A 786 3.05 -43.92 -4.11
CA PHE A 786 2.69 -42.69 -3.38
C PHE A 786 1.33 -42.83 -2.67
N LYS A 787 1.26 -42.33 -1.44
CA LYS A 787 0.02 -42.17 -0.67
C LYS A 787 -0.42 -40.70 -0.67
N PRO A 788 -1.70 -40.41 -0.33
CA PRO A 788 -2.19 -39.05 -0.12
C PRO A 788 -1.31 -38.18 0.79
N VAL A 789 -0.73 -38.75 1.84
CA VAL A 789 0.16 -38.03 2.78
C VAL A 789 1.50 -37.64 2.15
N ASP A 790 2.02 -38.44 1.23
CA ASP A 790 3.30 -38.20 0.56
C ASP A 790 3.17 -37.02 -0.43
N LEU A 791 2.14 -37.08 -1.29
CA LEU A 791 1.80 -36.02 -2.24
C LEU A 791 1.49 -34.70 -1.54
N CYS A 792 0.68 -34.73 -0.48
CA CYS A 792 0.33 -33.52 0.26
C CYS A 792 1.51 -32.93 1.07
N SER A 793 2.46 -33.74 1.51
CA SER A 793 3.68 -33.27 2.19
C SER A 793 4.59 -32.50 1.24
N LEU A 794 4.82 -33.07 0.05
CA LEU A 794 5.67 -32.49 -0.98
C LEU A 794 5.06 -31.19 -1.55
N LEU A 795 3.75 -31.22 -1.85
CA LEU A 795 2.99 -30.12 -2.47
C LEU A 795 2.20 -29.28 -1.45
N SER A 796 2.67 -29.20 -0.20
CA SER A 796 2.04 -28.41 0.86
C SER A 796 1.75 -26.97 0.39
N GLY A 797 0.52 -26.49 0.57
CA GLY A 797 0.02 -25.20 0.08
C GLY A 797 -0.21 -25.07 -1.44
N THR A 798 0.38 -25.93 -2.27
CA THR A 798 0.35 -25.84 -3.74
C THR A 798 -0.49 -26.96 -4.38
N ALA A 799 -1.80 -26.85 -4.25
CA ALA A 799 -2.74 -27.76 -4.89
C ALA A 799 -2.63 -27.81 -6.44
N ASN A 800 -2.29 -26.69 -7.08
CA ASN A 800 -2.09 -26.62 -8.54
C ASN A 800 -0.72 -27.15 -9.02
N GLY A 801 0.09 -27.75 -8.13
CA GLY A 801 1.44 -28.24 -8.46
C GLY A 801 1.46 -29.68 -8.99
N LEU A 802 0.39 -30.44 -8.74
CA LEU A 802 0.33 -31.88 -8.99
C LEU A 802 0.45 -32.26 -10.47
N GLU A 803 -0.10 -31.45 -11.39
CA GLU A 803 0.07 -31.66 -12.84
C GLU A 803 1.53 -31.57 -13.27
N LYS A 804 2.22 -30.48 -12.89
CA LYS A 804 3.63 -30.26 -13.24
C LYS A 804 4.54 -31.31 -12.62
N LEU A 805 4.22 -31.77 -11.41
CA LEU A 805 4.95 -32.85 -10.76
C LEU A 805 4.77 -34.18 -11.52
N HIS A 806 3.56 -34.47 -12.02
CA HIS A 806 3.32 -35.65 -12.86
C HIS A 806 4.09 -35.56 -14.19
N ASP A 807 3.98 -34.44 -14.90
CA ASP A 807 4.72 -34.19 -16.16
C ASP A 807 6.23 -34.38 -15.98
N PHE A 808 6.79 -33.96 -14.83
CA PHE A 808 8.20 -34.14 -14.50
C PHE A 808 8.55 -35.60 -14.17
N CYS A 809 7.77 -36.24 -13.28
CA CYS A 809 8.06 -37.58 -12.77
C CYS A 809 7.74 -38.71 -13.75
N PHE A 810 6.84 -38.51 -14.72
CA PHE A 810 6.40 -39.53 -15.68
C PHE A 810 6.65 -39.16 -17.15
N GLY A 811 7.04 -37.92 -17.45
CA GLY A 811 7.46 -37.48 -18.79
C GLY A 811 8.95 -37.72 -19.07
N GLU A 812 9.53 -36.89 -19.95
CA GLU A 812 10.93 -36.99 -20.40
C GLU A 812 11.99 -36.84 -19.28
N SER A 813 11.57 -36.40 -18.08
CA SER A 813 12.43 -36.21 -16.91
C SER A 813 12.33 -37.32 -15.86
N ASN A 814 11.64 -38.43 -16.16
CA ASN A 814 11.34 -39.49 -15.19
C ASN A 814 12.56 -40.14 -14.50
N LYS A 815 13.78 -40.06 -15.07
CA LYS A 815 15.00 -40.58 -14.46
C LYS A 815 15.21 -40.05 -13.02
N TYR A 816 14.91 -38.76 -12.81
CA TYR A 816 15.05 -38.08 -11.51
C TYR A 816 14.23 -38.71 -10.36
N LEU A 817 13.22 -39.52 -10.68
CA LEU A 817 12.47 -40.34 -9.72
C LEU A 817 12.82 -41.83 -9.83
N ASN A 818 13.00 -42.34 -11.05
CA ASN A 818 13.33 -43.74 -11.29
C ASN A 818 14.66 -44.15 -10.63
N ASP A 819 15.67 -43.28 -10.59
CA ASP A 819 16.98 -43.62 -10.04
C ASP A 819 16.91 -43.84 -8.51
N PHE A 820 16.03 -43.12 -7.79
CA PHE A 820 15.66 -43.44 -6.40
C PHE A 820 14.81 -44.71 -6.25
N LEU A 821 13.96 -45.03 -7.23
CA LEU A 821 13.10 -46.23 -7.19
C LEU A 821 13.86 -47.53 -7.54
N ASN A 822 14.96 -47.42 -8.28
CA ASN A 822 15.80 -48.53 -8.71
C ASN A 822 16.89 -48.88 -7.68
N ASP A 823 17.32 -47.93 -6.83
CA ASP A 823 18.27 -48.18 -5.75
C ASP A 823 17.60 -48.97 -4.60
N THR A 824 17.99 -50.23 -4.44
CA THR A 824 17.44 -51.15 -3.43
C THR A 824 17.77 -50.80 -1.98
N ASP A 825 18.84 -50.02 -1.72
CA ASP A 825 19.16 -49.49 -0.39
C ASP A 825 18.73 -48.01 -0.25
N GLY A 826 18.21 -47.43 -1.35
CA GLY A 826 17.91 -46.02 -1.53
C GLY A 826 16.72 -45.49 -0.74
N PHE A 827 16.39 -44.22 -1.00
CA PHE A 827 15.27 -43.54 -0.34
C PHE A 827 13.93 -43.97 -0.93
N THR A 828 13.07 -44.58 -0.12
CA THR A 828 11.68 -44.86 -0.51
C THR A 828 10.90 -43.56 -0.78
N ILE A 829 9.79 -43.63 -1.51
CA ILE A 829 8.88 -42.49 -1.74
C ILE A 829 8.51 -41.77 -0.44
N GLY A 830 8.23 -42.50 0.64
CA GLY A 830 7.93 -41.93 1.95
C GLY A 830 9.14 -41.28 2.62
N ASN A 831 10.37 -41.74 2.34
CA ASN A 831 11.58 -41.04 2.77
C ASN A 831 11.73 -39.71 2.01
N LEU A 832 11.62 -39.74 0.68
CA LEU A 832 11.71 -38.54 -0.17
C LEU A 832 10.68 -37.48 0.22
N CYS A 833 9.42 -37.86 0.44
CA CYS A 833 8.36 -36.91 0.77
C CYS A 833 8.43 -36.37 2.21
N ASN A 834 9.14 -37.05 3.11
CA ASN A 834 9.50 -36.52 4.43
C ASN A 834 10.66 -35.52 4.37
N ILE A 835 11.70 -35.83 3.57
CA ILE A 835 12.84 -34.94 3.33
C ILE A 835 12.36 -33.64 2.66
N LEU A 836 11.67 -33.79 1.52
CA LEU A 836 11.16 -32.72 0.67
C LEU A 836 9.83 -32.13 1.16
N HIS A 837 9.39 -32.44 2.39
CA HIS A 837 8.18 -31.89 2.99
C HIS A 837 8.25 -30.35 3.02
N GLY A 838 7.21 -29.68 2.52
CA GLY A 838 7.18 -28.22 2.45
C GLY A 838 8.08 -27.62 1.36
N ALA A 839 8.34 -28.33 0.26
CA ALA A 839 8.92 -27.73 -0.94
C ALA A 839 7.95 -26.75 -1.66
N GLU A 840 6.63 -26.91 -1.46
CA GLU A 840 5.57 -26.07 -2.03
C GLU A 840 5.69 -26.01 -3.58
N ASP A 841 5.60 -24.82 -4.20
CA ASP A 841 5.83 -24.57 -5.63
C ASP A 841 7.18 -25.12 -6.17
N ASN A 842 8.15 -25.37 -5.28
CA ASN A 842 9.52 -25.75 -5.62
C ASN A 842 9.74 -27.27 -5.63
N ALA A 843 8.70 -28.10 -5.47
CA ALA A 843 8.81 -29.56 -5.38
C ALA A 843 9.66 -30.20 -6.50
N ILE A 844 9.52 -29.72 -7.73
CA ILE A 844 10.26 -30.24 -8.90
C ILE A 844 11.75 -29.93 -8.81
N SER A 845 12.12 -28.66 -8.54
CA SER A 845 13.52 -28.29 -8.34
C SER A 845 14.11 -28.92 -7.09
N ALA A 846 13.34 -29.04 -6.00
CA ALA A 846 13.77 -29.70 -4.77
C ALA A 846 14.09 -31.19 -4.99
N LEU A 847 13.24 -31.91 -5.72
CA LEU A 847 13.49 -33.31 -6.10
C LEU A 847 14.69 -33.44 -7.02
N LYS A 848 14.83 -32.56 -8.02
CA LYS A 848 15.98 -32.55 -8.93
C LYS A 848 17.28 -32.22 -8.21
N ASP A 849 17.33 -31.14 -7.46
CA ASP A 849 18.56 -30.69 -6.79
C ASP A 849 18.99 -31.72 -5.74
N PHE A 850 18.05 -32.41 -5.09
CA PHE A 850 18.32 -33.52 -4.18
C PHE A 850 18.78 -34.79 -4.92
N HIS A 851 18.19 -35.10 -6.08
CA HIS A 851 18.71 -36.14 -6.97
C HIS A 851 20.16 -35.86 -7.36
N ASP A 852 20.46 -34.66 -7.87
CA ASP A 852 21.79 -34.28 -8.37
C ASP A 852 22.84 -34.15 -7.22
N ALA A 853 22.39 -34.20 -5.96
CA ALA A 853 23.25 -34.38 -4.79
C ALA A 853 23.44 -35.87 -4.40
N CYS A 854 22.49 -36.75 -4.71
CA CYS A 854 22.49 -38.18 -4.37
C CYS A 854 23.06 -39.10 -5.46
N TYR A 855 22.85 -38.78 -6.74
CA TYR A 855 23.29 -39.56 -7.90
C TYR A 855 23.93 -38.70 -8.98
N ASP A 856 24.76 -39.31 -9.82
CA ASP A 856 25.37 -38.68 -10.99
C ASP A 856 24.45 -38.71 -12.23
N ASN A 857 24.99 -38.38 -13.41
CA ASN A 857 24.20 -38.37 -14.65
C ASN A 857 23.81 -39.77 -15.14
N ASP A 858 24.58 -40.79 -14.78
CA ASP A 858 24.46 -42.19 -15.21
C ASP A 858 23.69 -43.05 -14.19
N GLY A 859 23.33 -42.48 -13.03
CA GLY A 859 22.52 -43.10 -11.98
C GLY A 859 23.34 -43.71 -10.82
N ASN A 860 24.66 -43.51 -10.78
CA ASN A 860 25.49 -44.01 -9.68
C ASN A 860 25.40 -43.09 -8.46
N ARG A 861 25.46 -43.65 -7.24
CA ARG A 861 25.48 -42.85 -6.00
C ARG A 861 26.69 -41.91 -5.97
N THR A 862 26.47 -40.66 -5.55
CA THR A 862 27.57 -39.73 -5.26
C THR A 862 28.26 -40.08 -3.94
N ILE A 863 29.47 -39.55 -3.75
CA ILE A 863 30.19 -39.59 -2.46
C ILE A 863 29.35 -39.05 -1.29
N TYR A 864 28.46 -38.08 -1.52
CA TYR A 864 27.61 -37.49 -0.49
C TYR A 864 26.57 -38.46 0.08
N LEU A 865 26.20 -39.50 -0.67
CA LEU A 865 25.28 -40.56 -0.21
C LEU A 865 26.05 -41.83 0.17
N ASP A 866 27.00 -42.26 -0.67
CA ASP A 866 27.68 -43.55 -0.50
C ASP A 866 28.55 -43.61 0.77
N ASP A 867 29.22 -42.51 1.17
CA ASP A 867 29.98 -42.46 2.43
C ASP A 867 29.09 -42.74 3.65
N PHE A 868 27.84 -42.27 3.67
CA PHE A 868 26.91 -42.54 4.76
C PHE A 868 26.46 -44.01 4.79
N TYR A 869 26.24 -44.64 3.63
CA TYR A 869 25.91 -46.07 3.53
C TYR A 869 27.11 -46.96 3.89
N ASN A 870 28.32 -46.57 3.48
CA ASN A 870 29.58 -47.24 3.85
C ASN A 870 29.84 -47.23 5.37
N VAL A 871 29.38 -46.20 6.10
CA VAL A 871 29.39 -46.18 7.59
C VAL A 871 28.06 -46.63 8.23
N HIS A 872 27.21 -47.31 7.46
CA HIS A 872 26.00 -48.02 7.89
C HIS A 872 24.82 -47.16 8.39
N PHE A 873 24.65 -45.94 7.87
CA PHE A 873 23.31 -45.32 7.89
C PHE A 873 22.42 -46.00 6.84
N SER A 874 21.15 -46.26 7.18
CA SER A 874 20.14 -46.56 6.16
C SER A 874 19.58 -45.26 5.55
N SER A 875 18.96 -45.35 4.37
CA SER A 875 18.18 -44.26 3.77
C SER A 875 17.09 -43.71 4.71
N SER A 876 16.51 -44.57 5.55
CA SER A 876 15.55 -44.15 6.58
C SER A 876 16.19 -43.45 7.77
N ASP A 877 17.42 -43.80 8.16
CA ASP A 877 18.16 -43.07 9.19
C ASP A 877 18.52 -41.65 8.72
N LEU A 878 18.97 -41.51 7.46
CA LEU A 878 19.22 -40.20 6.83
C LEU A 878 17.93 -39.39 6.64
N ALA A 879 16.84 -40.01 6.20
CA ALA A 879 15.56 -39.32 6.02
C ALA A 879 14.95 -38.82 7.34
N GLY A 880 15.19 -39.53 8.45
CA GLY A 880 14.81 -39.04 9.79
C GLY A 880 15.57 -37.77 10.19
N ILE A 881 16.84 -37.66 9.79
CA ILE A 881 17.71 -36.51 10.05
C ILE A 881 17.33 -35.31 9.16
N LEU A 882 17.21 -35.55 7.85
CA LEU A 882 16.93 -34.57 6.80
C LEU A 882 15.42 -34.24 6.64
N SER A 883 14.56 -34.78 7.51
CA SER A 883 13.13 -34.51 7.50
C SER A 883 12.82 -33.01 7.59
N MET A 884 11.85 -32.55 6.79
CA MET A 884 11.42 -31.15 6.67
C MET A 884 12.53 -30.18 6.20
N THR A 885 13.52 -30.66 5.44
CA THR A 885 14.48 -29.75 4.74
C THR A 885 13.87 -29.10 3.49
N GLY A 886 12.81 -29.70 2.92
CA GLY A 886 12.06 -29.14 1.81
C GLY A 886 12.95 -28.84 0.61
N LYS A 887 12.83 -27.62 0.05
CA LYS A 887 13.67 -27.15 -1.06
C LYS A 887 15.16 -27.01 -0.75
N ASN A 888 15.58 -27.12 0.51
CA ASN A 888 16.99 -27.00 0.90
C ASN A 888 17.69 -28.37 1.01
N ALA A 889 16.97 -29.49 0.82
CA ALA A 889 17.46 -30.85 1.09
C ALA A 889 18.86 -31.14 0.52
N ALA A 890 19.11 -30.76 -0.73
CA ALA A 890 20.39 -30.93 -1.41
C ALA A 890 21.56 -30.26 -0.68
N CYS A 891 21.44 -28.96 -0.39
CA CYS A 891 22.54 -28.20 0.24
C CYS A 891 22.71 -28.58 1.72
N ILE A 892 21.65 -29.05 2.38
CA ILE A 892 21.73 -29.57 3.75
C ILE A 892 22.38 -30.95 3.79
N LEU A 893 22.10 -31.87 2.84
CA LEU A 893 22.81 -33.15 2.71
C LEU A 893 24.31 -32.92 2.48
N ILE A 894 24.67 -32.09 1.50
CA ILE A 894 26.07 -31.78 1.17
C ILE A 894 26.79 -31.17 2.39
N ARG A 895 26.20 -30.15 3.04
CA ARG A 895 26.79 -29.55 4.25
C ARG A 895 26.85 -30.50 5.44
N PHE A 896 25.90 -31.43 5.58
CA PHE A 896 25.92 -32.42 6.65
C PHE A 896 27.00 -33.47 6.42
N HIS A 897 27.19 -33.93 5.17
CA HIS A 897 28.34 -34.73 4.75
C HIS A 897 29.65 -34.01 5.06
N GLU A 898 29.80 -32.75 4.64
CA GLU A 898 30.96 -31.90 4.97
C GLU A 898 31.17 -31.82 6.50
N THR A 899 30.11 -31.69 7.30
CA THR A 899 30.21 -31.63 8.79
C THR A 899 30.65 -32.97 9.39
N CYS A 900 30.20 -34.09 8.84
CA CYS A 900 30.54 -35.43 9.31
C CYS A 900 31.95 -35.89 8.91
N PHE A 901 32.35 -35.65 7.65
CA PHE A 901 33.50 -36.27 7.00
C PHE A 901 34.69 -35.32 6.69
N ASN A 902 34.65 -34.05 7.13
CA ASN A 902 35.81 -33.15 7.03
C ASN A 902 37.05 -33.66 7.81
N SER A 903 38.15 -32.91 7.75
CA SER A 903 39.44 -33.25 8.38
C SER A 903 39.43 -33.41 9.91
N LYS A 904 38.37 -32.98 10.61
CA LYS A 904 38.16 -33.28 12.05
C LYS A 904 37.36 -34.57 12.30
N ASN A 905 36.71 -35.09 11.24
CA ASN A 905 35.97 -36.34 11.16
C ASN A 905 35.14 -36.69 12.42
N TYR A 906 34.29 -35.75 12.82
CA TYR A 906 33.49 -35.83 14.05
C TYR A 906 32.61 -37.08 14.12
N LEU A 907 32.21 -37.67 12.97
CA LEU A 907 31.41 -38.89 12.93
C LEU A 907 32.17 -40.12 13.45
N ILE A 908 33.49 -40.21 13.21
CA ILE A 908 34.33 -41.31 13.75
C ILE A 908 34.31 -41.34 15.28
N HIS A 909 34.19 -40.20 15.97
CA HIS A 909 34.18 -40.18 17.45
C HIS A 909 32.95 -40.90 18.01
N PHE A 910 31.79 -40.79 17.35
CA PHE A 910 30.57 -41.52 17.71
C PHE A 910 30.64 -43.02 17.34
N LEU A 911 31.21 -43.34 16.17
CA LEU A 911 31.23 -44.67 15.57
C LEU A 911 32.50 -45.50 15.90
N ALA A 912 33.36 -44.99 16.78
CA ALA A 912 34.64 -45.61 17.16
C ALA A 912 34.49 -47.05 17.71
N LYS A 913 35.61 -47.77 17.83
CA LYS A 913 35.67 -49.23 18.09
C LYS A 913 34.94 -49.71 19.36
N GLU A 914 34.71 -48.83 20.33
CA GLU A 914 33.92 -49.09 21.55
C GLU A 914 32.38 -48.99 21.35
N LYS A 915 31.92 -48.53 20.19
CA LYS A 915 30.51 -48.46 19.75
C LYS A 915 29.58 -47.74 20.73
N VAL A 916 29.94 -46.52 21.12
CA VAL A 916 29.14 -45.69 22.04
C VAL A 916 27.76 -45.35 21.45
N PHE A 917 27.69 -45.09 20.14
CA PHE A 917 26.44 -44.93 19.39
C PHE A 917 26.52 -45.69 18.06
N LYS A 918 25.36 -46.08 17.53
CA LYS A 918 25.22 -46.59 16.15
C LYS A 918 24.61 -45.49 15.26
N PRO A 919 24.71 -45.57 13.92
CA PRO A 919 24.06 -44.63 13.00
C PRO A 919 22.57 -44.40 13.31
N LYS A 920 21.83 -45.48 13.61
CA LYS A 920 20.43 -45.44 14.03
C LYS A 920 20.17 -44.72 15.36
N ASP A 921 21.14 -44.69 16.26
CA ASP A 921 21.03 -43.97 17.53
C ASP A 921 21.32 -42.48 17.33
N LEU A 922 22.26 -42.13 16.45
CA LEU A 922 22.46 -40.74 15.99
C LEU A 922 21.21 -40.22 15.26
N SER A 923 20.59 -41.03 14.40
CA SER A 923 19.34 -40.65 13.72
C SER A 923 18.20 -40.35 14.70
N LYS A 924 18.04 -41.12 15.79
CA LYS A 924 17.08 -40.78 16.86
C LYS A 924 17.41 -39.43 17.53
N ILE A 925 18.68 -39.17 17.85
CA ILE A 925 19.11 -37.94 18.55
C ILE A 925 18.96 -36.71 17.64
N LEU A 926 19.17 -36.88 16.33
CA LEU A 926 19.08 -35.85 15.29
C LEU A 926 17.72 -35.84 14.56
N TYR A 927 16.72 -36.59 15.05
CA TYR A 927 15.45 -36.76 14.33
C TYR A 927 14.71 -35.44 14.17
N GLY A 928 14.35 -35.09 12.94
CA GLY A 928 13.74 -33.81 12.58
C GLY A 928 14.64 -32.61 12.85
N ALA A 929 15.97 -32.77 12.82
CA ALA A 929 16.91 -31.64 12.91
C ALA A 929 16.84 -30.75 11.65
N GLY A 930 16.53 -31.35 10.50
CA GLY A 930 16.18 -30.64 9.26
C GLY A 930 17.27 -29.66 8.82
N THR A 931 16.90 -28.41 8.54
CA THR A 931 17.83 -27.34 8.13
C THR A 931 18.92 -27.04 9.16
N ASN A 932 18.72 -27.42 10.42
CA ASN A 932 19.61 -27.06 11.53
C ASN A 932 20.55 -28.22 11.91
N VAL A 933 20.56 -29.32 11.13
CA VAL A 933 21.30 -30.55 11.44
C VAL A 933 22.79 -30.32 11.71
N CYS A 934 23.51 -29.53 10.91
CA CYS A 934 24.95 -29.30 11.08
C CYS A 934 25.24 -28.71 12.48
N HIS A 935 24.55 -27.62 12.84
CA HIS A 935 24.72 -26.98 14.16
C HIS A 935 24.31 -27.92 15.31
N ILE A 936 23.22 -28.67 15.16
CA ILE A 936 22.76 -29.62 16.19
C ILE A 936 23.75 -30.78 16.36
N PHE A 937 24.38 -31.24 15.28
CA PHE A 937 25.40 -32.30 15.31
C PHE A 937 26.73 -31.82 15.90
N GLU A 938 27.21 -30.62 15.55
CA GLU A 938 28.37 -29.99 16.21
C GLU A 938 28.13 -29.78 17.71
N LYS A 939 26.92 -29.35 18.09
CA LYS A 939 26.51 -29.18 19.49
C LYS A 939 26.39 -30.52 20.23
N LEU A 940 25.93 -31.58 19.55
CA LEU A 940 25.94 -32.95 20.08
C LEU A 940 27.38 -33.46 20.29
N HIS A 941 28.28 -33.19 19.33
CA HIS A 941 29.69 -33.55 19.42
C HIS A 941 30.34 -32.89 20.63
N GLY A 942 30.25 -31.56 20.77
CA GLY A 942 30.80 -30.83 21.92
C GLY A 942 30.15 -31.15 23.28
N LEU A 943 28.97 -31.77 23.32
CA LEU A 943 28.39 -32.35 24.54
C LEU A 943 28.96 -33.74 24.86
N CYS A 944 29.30 -34.52 23.83
CA CYS A 944 29.70 -35.93 23.94
C CYS A 944 31.21 -36.14 24.04
N PHE A 945 32.01 -35.32 23.35
CA PHE A 945 33.44 -35.51 23.16
C PHE A 945 34.22 -34.20 23.24
N ASP A 946 35.53 -34.30 23.46
CA ASP A 946 36.48 -33.21 23.20
C ASP A 946 36.89 -33.15 21.70
N GLN A 947 37.78 -32.22 21.36
CA GLN A 947 38.25 -32.02 19.98
C GLN A 947 39.08 -33.20 19.42
N VAL A 948 39.58 -34.11 20.28
CA VAL A 948 40.42 -35.25 19.89
C VAL A 948 39.74 -36.61 20.08
N GLY A 949 38.51 -36.63 20.59
CA GLY A 949 37.64 -37.81 20.66
C GLY A 949 37.51 -38.49 22.02
N HIS A 950 38.06 -37.91 23.10
CA HIS A 950 37.79 -38.43 24.44
C HIS A 950 36.34 -38.13 24.86
N LYS A 951 35.68 -39.08 25.52
CA LYS A 951 34.34 -38.91 26.08
C LYS A 951 34.34 -37.78 27.11
N SER A 952 33.38 -36.86 27.01
CA SER A 952 33.20 -35.81 27.99
C SER A 952 32.81 -36.37 29.37
N ASN A 953 33.00 -35.60 30.44
CA ASN A 953 32.48 -35.95 31.76
C ASN A 953 30.95 -36.13 31.76
N TYR A 954 30.24 -35.40 30.88
CA TYR A 954 28.79 -35.49 30.75
C TYR A 954 28.36 -36.84 30.13
N LEU A 955 28.98 -37.24 29.01
CA LEU A 955 28.72 -38.55 28.40
C LEU A 955 29.17 -39.70 29.31
N SER A 956 30.29 -39.54 30.01
CA SER A 956 30.81 -40.56 30.93
C SER A 956 29.90 -40.76 32.15
N GLY A 957 29.22 -39.71 32.63
CA GLY A 957 28.15 -39.83 33.63
C GLY A 957 26.91 -40.53 33.06
N LEU A 958 26.44 -40.10 31.88
CA LEU A 958 25.27 -40.72 31.22
C LEU A 958 25.47 -42.23 30.98
N LEU A 959 26.66 -42.66 30.55
CA LEU A 959 27.02 -44.07 30.34
C LEU A 959 27.14 -44.91 31.63
N LYS A 960 27.17 -44.27 32.80
CA LYS A 960 27.23 -44.92 34.11
C LYS A 960 25.85 -45.03 34.77
N ASP A 961 25.02 -43.99 34.58
CA ASP A 961 23.82 -43.78 35.37
C ASP A 961 22.50 -44.13 34.64
N TYR A 962 22.54 -44.44 33.33
CA TYR A 962 21.35 -44.66 32.48
C TYR A 962 21.52 -45.79 31.44
N GLU A 963 20.42 -46.40 31.00
CA GLU A 963 20.45 -47.32 29.86
C GLU A 963 20.49 -46.60 28.50
N SER A 964 20.97 -47.28 27.45
CA SER A 964 21.23 -46.71 26.12
C SER A 964 20.05 -45.91 25.52
N ASN A 965 18.81 -46.38 25.66
CA ASN A 965 17.63 -45.64 25.17
C ASN A 965 17.34 -44.36 25.98
N GLU A 966 17.65 -44.34 27.28
CA GLU A 966 17.49 -43.17 28.14
C GLU A 966 18.58 -42.13 27.87
N ILE A 967 19.81 -42.56 27.57
CA ILE A 967 20.90 -41.69 27.10
C ILE A 967 20.48 -40.97 25.81
N ILE A 968 19.95 -41.72 24.82
CA ILE A 968 19.45 -41.18 23.55
C ILE A 968 18.35 -40.13 23.79
N ASN A 969 17.33 -40.47 24.61
CA ASN A 969 16.25 -39.54 24.94
C ASN A 969 16.74 -38.30 25.68
N THR A 970 17.73 -38.46 26.58
CA THR A 970 18.32 -37.35 27.35
C THR A 970 19.09 -36.39 26.45
N LEU A 971 19.90 -36.91 25.52
CA LEU A 971 20.64 -36.11 24.54
C LEU A 971 19.69 -35.37 23.58
N TYR A 972 18.68 -36.05 23.04
CA TYR A 972 17.63 -35.43 22.23
C TYR A 972 16.95 -34.26 22.97
N GLN A 973 16.52 -34.49 24.22
CA GLN A 973 15.88 -33.47 25.05
C GLN A 973 16.83 -32.30 25.40
N LYS A 974 18.13 -32.58 25.62
CA LYS A 974 19.15 -31.55 25.92
C LYS A 974 19.39 -30.61 24.73
N LEU A 975 19.43 -31.15 23.51
CA LEU A 975 19.56 -30.38 22.27
C LEU A 975 18.32 -29.53 21.99
N ARG A 976 17.11 -30.11 22.15
CA ARG A 976 15.83 -29.39 21.93
C ARG A 976 15.58 -28.30 22.97
N LYS A 977 15.84 -28.56 24.26
CA LYS A 977 15.71 -27.53 25.32
C LYS A 977 16.72 -26.38 25.22
N SER A 978 17.82 -26.57 24.46
CA SER A 978 18.84 -25.54 24.20
C SER A 978 18.79 -24.95 22.79
N SER A 979 17.71 -25.18 22.04
CA SER A 979 17.39 -24.48 20.78
C SER A 979 16.19 -23.53 20.91
N LEU A 980 15.32 -23.71 21.92
CA LEU A 980 14.25 -22.76 22.31
C LEU A 980 14.75 -21.40 22.89
N GLY A 981 16.02 -21.05 22.69
CA GLY A 981 16.64 -19.83 23.21
C GLY A 981 17.58 -19.11 22.24
N CYS A 982 17.73 -19.60 21.00
CA CYS A 982 18.49 -18.97 19.92
C CYS A 982 17.74 -19.17 18.60
N GLU A 983 16.87 -18.24 18.26
CA GLU A 983 16.58 -17.89 16.86
C GLU A 983 17.11 -16.47 16.69
N ASP A 984 18.33 -16.36 16.17
CA ASP A 984 19.04 -15.11 15.84
C ASP A 984 18.67 -14.63 14.42
#